data_AF-A0A519M9W7-F1
#
_entry.id   AF-A0A519M9W7-F1
#
_cell.length_a   1.000
_cell.length_b   1.000
_cell.length_c   1.000
_cell.angle_alpha   90.00
_cell.angle_beta   90.00
_cell.angle_gamma   90.00
#
_symmetry.space_group_name_H-M   'P 1'
#
loop_
_entity.id
_entity.type
_entity.pdbx_description
1 polymer ?
#
loop_
_entity_poly.entity_id
_entity_poly.type
_entity_poly.pdbx_seq_one_letter_code
_entity_poly.pdbx_strand_id
1 'polypeptide(L)'
;MGPARRVDEELQKAAWGRFALAPLLRAHPAAALELALALLIEEPKASSASILDTNYGLQEPRDWQGAHYQNGPFLLFLEQEEALGIELLLQLEQRALAGWVEETTRRENQRAWLDHRSLPAPFVAPTIQLDLPGDTRTVTGSPDVYGWCRGAHPSSLVMTCALMALEKHCYNRLDAGEDVTELAEQLLQRAASVAVLGVLAQVGKYQPHLFGGVLQPLLGSPELMQWDEWLGRRIGFEAGFFGLVRSQRRREELHEWQQLAHRKTPLTRLAYHYFQESATWRDFFAVARTRWQQRRATEDVPAFYEAYIAEFDRDNYRPTPPTAPPSIVSELASASPTAAEVADQIDSVLYSVSLKRKVLDQGDEIPLSEPRLEELWAEVELLARFEDIVTARASPISDPVALATAIAALLLRRGRQWLARYPKRETWCRDVLLAGAQLLWDERNEETEQTLGISGQRFADFVADGLPIVWAEHPELAEVRQAVGQMMLTAPAESLRRFVQRASFLRTALGEDYYRAAHLRLLRAGQWYQRQYPAGTMPYQLMPEVLTDTTAHFDSQRDNWLAAFLAHQLAGTLPALHTLTWPLKRPQEEVWGNSSHRRDLEEHPFNEELLAAAYAGLPTPVAEPSWGAFWQQTLRDTLARLQPKTGETRVELEGFPREWDSWLFTQLVAWLPQLPAAEARRCWEPVLALGLWAHEWVKLFLQLWTGLAFGQPANLALHRVWCEMVDYALASPAWTNTGQTGFYHQGELWRALLGLDQLNRWRAEQTTLAESLRPRWAIWARVYIGNARNADALAGFLARPAAVGMVLEGLGWLARPATYRQPTLRYWDDVEDSLADLLFCAWQLPADTLRQDTIAFEAFKQLLGVLVARQHPLGLQLNQLVGQS
;
A
#
# COMPACT_ATOMS: atom_id res chain seq x y z
N MET A 1 0.07 28.49 6.72
CA MET A 1 1.49 28.08 6.61
C MET A 1 1.56 26.88 5.69
N GLY A 2 2.62 26.73 4.91
CA GLY A 2 2.76 25.67 3.92
C GLY A 2 2.74 26.16 2.47
N PRO A 3 2.87 25.25 1.50
CA PRO A 3 3.03 25.62 0.10
C PRO A 3 1.69 26.06 -0.50
N ALA A 4 1.71 27.02 -1.43
CA ALA A 4 0.49 27.46 -2.12
C ALA A 4 -0.06 26.41 -3.12
N ARG A 5 0.80 25.48 -3.55
CA ARG A 5 0.55 24.39 -4.52
C ARG A 5 1.58 23.28 -4.29
N ARG A 6 1.35 22.10 -4.84
CA ARG A 6 2.25 20.95 -4.74
C ARG A 6 3.68 21.34 -5.10
N VAL A 7 4.62 21.00 -4.21
CA VAL A 7 6.05 21.20 -4.44
C VAL A 7 6.55 20.14 -5.42
N ASP A 8 7.44 20.55 -6.33
CA ASP A 8 8.05 19.68 -7.34
C ASP A 8 8.76 18.47 -6.72
N GLU A 9 8.55 17.28 -7.31
CA GLU A 9 9.08 16.01 -6.76
C GLU A 9 10.61 15.93 -6.81
N GLU A 10 11.25 16.54 -7.81
CA GLU A 10 12.71 16.57 -7.90
C GLU A 10 13.32 17.52 -6.87
N LEU A 11 12.65 18.66 -6.60
CA LEU A 11 13.02 19.54 -5.47
C LEU A 11 12.85 18.84 -4.12
N GLN A 12 11.76 18.09 -3.93
CA GLN A 12 11.55 17.28 -2.71
C GLN A 12 12.68 16.26 -2.54
N LYS A 13 13.00 15.46 -3.57
CA LYS A 13 14.10 14.49 -3.53
C LYS A 13 15.44 15.15 -3.26
N ALA A 14 15.72 16.29 -3.90
CA ALA A 14 16.96 17.02 -3.70
C ALA A 14 17.10 17.55 -2.26
N ALA A 15 16.02 18.11 -1.69
CA ALA A 15 16.01 18.62 -0.33
C ALA A 15 16.10 17.52 0.74
N TRP A 16 15.55 16.33 0.46
CA TRP A 16 15.63 15.15 1.33
C TRP A 16 16.90 14.31 1.15
N GLY A 17 17.76 14.67 0.20
CA GLY A 17 19.12 14.15 0.11
C GLY A 17 19.86 14.36 1.44
N ARG A 18 20.62 13.36 1.87
CA ARG A 18 21.32 13.38 3.17
C ARG A 18 22.19 14.65 3.27
N PHE A 19 21.87 15.53 4.21
CA PHE A 19 22.52 16.83 4.47
C PHE A 19 22.27 17.97 3.46
N ALA A 20 21.30 17.84 2.54
CA ALA A 20 21.08 18.85 1.50
C ALA A 20 20.62 20.22 2.03
N LEU A 21 19.87 20.25 3.14
CA LEU A 21 19.44 21.49 3.79
C LEU A 21 20.52 22.12 4.68
N ALA A 22 21.59 21.40 5.05
CA ALA A 22 22.60 21.91 5.98
C ALA A 22 23.40 23.11 5.45
N PRO A 23 23.83 23.16 4.17
CA PRO A 23 24.42 24.37 3.60
C PRO A 23 23.45 25.55 3.57
N LEU A 24 22.18 25.30 3.24
CA LEU A 24 21.15 26.34 3.17
C LEU A 24 20.81 26.89 4.55
N LEU A 25 20.70 26.03 5.57
CA LEU A 25 20.47 26.43 6.96
C LEU A 25 21.58 27.37 7.45
N ARG A 26 22.84 27.06 7.14
CA ARG A 26 23.98 27.91 7.53
C ARG A 26 24.05 29.24 6.78
N ALA A 27 23.67 29.27 5.51
CA ALA A 27 23.76 30.48 4.68
C ALA A 27 22.53 31.39 4.81
N HIS A 28 21.34 30.79 4.84
CA HIS A 28 20.05 31.47 4.84
C HIS A 28 19.03 30.72 5.73
N PRO A 29 19.13 30.84 7.07
CA PRO A 29 18.33 30.05 8.01
C PRO A 29 16.82 30.22 7.84
N ALA A 30 16.35 31.45 7.59
CA ALA A 30 14.93 31.73 7.38
C ALA A 30 14.36 31.05 6.12
N ALA A 31 15.13 31.05 5.02
CA ALA A 31 14.74 30.38 3.78
C ALA A 31 14.76 28.84 3.93
N ALA A 32 15.69 28.31 4.73
CA ALA A 32 15.73 26.90 5.05
C ALA A 32 14.48 26.47 5.85
N LEU A 33 14.06 27.27 6.84
CA LEU A 33 12.84 27.03 7.61
C LEU A 33 11.60 27.06 6.71
N GLU A 34 11.46 28.10 5.87
CA GLU A 34 10.34 28.22 4.93
C GLU A 34 10.27 27.03 3.98
N LEU A 35 11.41 26.62 3.41
CA LEU A 35 11.50 25.45 2.54
C LEU A 35 11.12 24.16 3.29
N ALA A 36 11.61 23.97 4.52
CA ALA A 36 11.27 22.79 5.32
C ALA A 36 9.75 22.72 5.58
N LEU A 37 9.12 23.83 5.97
CA LEU A 37 7.67 23.89 6.16
C LEU A 37 6.90 23.62 4.87
N ALA A 38 7.35 24.18 3.74
CA ALA A 38 6.74 23.95 2.44
C ALA A 38 6.82 22.48 1.99
N LEU A 39 7.88 21.77 2.37
CA LEU A 39 8.09 20.36 2.04
C LEU A 39 7.41 19.39 3.03
N LEU A 40 7.05 19.85 4.23
CA LEU A 40 6.47 19.02 5.30
C LEU A 40 4.97 19.24 5.53
N ILE A 41 4.41 20.35 5.05
CA ILE A 41 2.97 20.66 5.12
C ILE A 41 2.30 20.32 3.79
N GLU A 42 1.09 19.76 3.84
CA GLU A 42 0.33 19.50 2.61
C GLU A 42 -0.10 20.78 1.89
N GLU A 43 -0.20 20.71 0.57
CA GLU A 43 -0.83 21.77 -0.20
C GLU A 43 -2.31 21.92 0.20
N PRO A 44 -2.90 23.12 0.07
CA PRO A 44 -4.33 23.31 0.23
C PRO A 44 -5.09 22.47 -0.80
N LYS A 45 -5.76 21.42 -0.34
CA LYS A 45 -6.70 20.62 -1.15
C LYS A 45 -8.12 20.88 -0.66
N ALA A 46 -9.11 20.80 -1.56
CA ALA A 46 -10.48 20.62 -1.11
C ALA A 46 -10.51 19.32 -0.30
N SER A 47 -10.93 19.40 0.97
CA SER A 47 -10.94 18.28 1.92
C SER A 47 -11.38 16.98 1.23
N SER A 48 -10.44 16.09 0.93
CA SER A 48 -10.77 14.75 0.47
C SER A 48 -11.40 14.01 1.65
N ALA A 49 -12.61 13.48 1.51
CA ALA A 49 -13.32 12.79 2.59
C ALA A 49 -12.78 11.36 2.83
N SER A 50 -11.46 11.19 2.72
CA SER A 50 -10.78 9.99 3.20
C SER A 50 -10.78 10.01 4.74
N ILE A 51 -11.55 9.12 5.35
CA ILE A 51 -11.60 8.85 6.80
C ILE A 51 -10.22 8.43 7.38
N LEU A 52 -9.24 8.21 6.49
CA LEU A 52 -7.92 7.64 6.75
C LEU A 52 -6.78 8.65 6.73
N ASP A 53 -7.05 9.94 6.48
CA ASP A 53 -6.01 10.96 6.55
C ASP A 53 -5.59 11.19 8.02
N THR A 54 -4.62 10.41 8.47
CA THR A 54 -3.95 10.58 9.77
C THR A 54 -2.74 11.50 9.68
N ASN A 55 -2.50 12.11 8.52
CA ASN A 55 -1.37 13.02 8.34
C ASN A 55 -1.67 14.41 8.90
N TYR A 56 -2.94 14.72 9.19
CA TYR A 56 -3.39 15.95 9.84
C TYR A 56 -2.93 17.22 9.13
N GLY A 57 -2.88 17.15 7.79
CA GLY A 57 -2.42 18.25 6.94
C GLY A 57 -0.89 18.42 6.87
N LEU A 58 -0.14 17.42 7.32
CA LEU A 58 1.29 17.25 7.07
C LEU A 58 1.51 16.25 5.94
N GLN A 59 2.65 16.31 5.25
CA GLN A 59 2.96 15.40 4.14
C GLN A 59 3.16 13.96 4.63
N GLU A 60 2.93 13.00 3.73
CA GLU A 60 3.29 11.59 3.93
C GLU A 60 4.53 11.23 3.10
N PRO A 61 5.74 11.22 3.71
CA PRO A 61 6.96 10.99 2.95
C PRO A 61 7.09 9.51 2.58
N ARG A 62 6.88 9.18 1.29
CA ARG A 62 6.91 7.80 0.77
C ARG A 62 8.24 7.06 1.01
N ASP A 63 9.34 7.80 1.17
CA ASP A 63 10.68 7.23 1.35
C ASP A 63 11.06 6.97 2.82
N TRP A 64 10.25 7.45 3.78
CA TRP A 64 10.55 7.28 5.20
C TRP A 64 10.08 5.90 5.68
N GLN A 65 11.02 5.07 6.09
CA GLN A 65 10.75 3.71 6.56
C GLN A 65 10.40 3.71 8.05
N GLY A 66 9.19 4.16 8.39
CA GLY A 66 8.68 4.24 9.77
C GLY A 66 9.17 5.48 10.54
N ALA A 67 8.68 5.68 11.76
CA ALA A 67 9.03 6.83 12.58
C ALA A 67 10.40 6.67 13.26
N HIS A 68 11.28 7.66 13.13
CA HIS A 68 12.60 7.66 13.75
C HIS A 68 13.13 9.09 13.91
N TYR A 69 13.88 9.37 14.98
CA TYR A 69 14.43 10.71 15.27
C TYR A 69 15.43 11.23 14.21
N GLN A 70 15.96 10.35 13.36
CA GLN A 70 16.85 10.73 12.24
C GLN A 70 16.10 11.04 10.93
N ASN A 71 14.79 10.78 10.87
CA ASN A 71 14.02 11.05 9.66
C ASN A 71 13.60 12.53 9.63
N GLY A 72 13.71 13.13 8.46
CA GLY A 72 13.43 14.55 8.25
C GLY A 72 14.55 15.48 8.75
N PRO A 73 14.33 16.79 8.66
CA PRO A 73 15.35 17.80 8.95
C PRO A 73 15.39 18.21 10.43
N PHE A 74 14.56 17.63 11.30
CA PHE A 74 14.30 18.13 12.64
C PHE A 74 15.54 18.16 13.52
N LEU A 75 16.24 17.02 13.63
CA LEU A 75 17.45 16.93 14.46
C LEU A 75 18.57 17.82 13.90
N LEU A 76 18.68 17.92 12.57
CA LEU A 76 19.64 18.83 11.93
C LEU A 76 19.38 20.30 12.32
N PHE A 77 18.13 20.74 12.32
CA PHE A 77 17.77 22.10 12.75
C PHE A 77 18.03 22.30 14.23
N LEU A 78 17.64 21.34 15.09
CA LEU A 78 17.86 21.42 16.53
C LEU A 78 19.35 21.48 16.90
N GLU A 79 20.20 20.71 16.21
CA GLU A 79 21.64 20.66 16.47
C GLU A 79 22.42 21.86 15.91
N GLN A 80 21.98 22.47 14.79
CA GLN A 80 22.69 23.60 14.17
C GLN A 80 22.14 24.97 14.59
N GLU A 81 20.82 25.11 14.73
CA GLU A 81 20.11 26.36 15.01
C GLU A 81 18.89 26.06 15.91
N GLU A 82 19.14 25.76 17.20
CA GLU A 82 18.15 25.25 18.16
C GLU A 82 16.84 26.04 18.16
N ALA A 83 16.92 27.38 18.17
CA ALA A 83 15.75 28.27 18.15
C ALA A 83 14.86 28.06 16.91
N LEU A 84 15.45 27.84 15.73
CA LEU A 84 14.71 27.56 14.50
C LEU A 84 14.19 26.13 14.45
N GLY A 85 14.91 25.17 15.05
CA GLY A 85 14.43 23.79 15.20
C GLY A 85 13.17 23.72 16.07
N ILE A 86 13.15 24.45 17.18
CA ILE A 86 11.97 24.58 18.05
C ILE A 86 10.84 25.27 17.29
N GLU A 87 11.13 26.35 16.55
CA GLU A 87 10.13 27.07 15.77
C GLU A 87 9.48 26.19 14.69
N LEU A 88 10.29 25.44 13.93
CA LEU A 88 9.82 24.45 12.96
C LEU A 88 8.85 23.46 13.60
N LEU A 89 9.22 22.90 14.76
CA LEU A 89 8.44 21.87 15.43
C LEU A 89 7.11 22.41 15.96
N LEU A 90 7.10 23.58 16.60
CA LEU A 90 5.88 24.21 17.11
C LEU A 90 4.92 24.62 15.99
N GLN A 91 5.44 25.06 14.84
CA GLN A 91 4.60 25.37 13.67
C GLN A 91 3.97 24.11 13.06
N LEU A 92 4.71 23.00 13.03
CA LEU A 92 4.18 21.70 12.60
C LEU A 92 3.16 21.15 13.59
N GLU A 93 3.43 21.27 14.90
CA GLU A 93 2.50 20.90 15.97
C GLU A 93 1.17 21.66 15.82
N GLN A 94 1.23 22.99 15.63
CA GLN A 94 0.04 23.80 15.46
C GLN A 94 -0.80 23.37 14.24
N ARG A 95 -0.13 23.07 13.11
CA ARG A 95 -0.81 22.60 11.90
C ARG A 95 -1.44 21.22 12.10
N ALA A 96 -0.70 20.29 12.69
CA ALA A 96 -1.16 18.92 12.96
C ALA A 96 -2.32 18.91 13.96
N LEU A 97 -2.24 19.73 15.02
CA LEU A 97 -3.32 19.87 15.98
C LEU A 97 -4.59 20.40 15.31
N ALA A 98 -4.48 21.42 14.45
CA ALA A 98 -5.62 21.93 13.69
C ALA A 98 -6.23 20.86 12.77
N GLY A 99 -5.40 20.08 12.08
CA GLY A 99 -5.85 18.97 11.24
C GLY A 99 -6.52 17.86 12.04
N TRP A 100 -6.01 17.54 13.23
CA TRP A 100 -6.62 16.57 14.14
C TRP A 100 -7.99 17.04 14.66
N VAL A 101 -8.13 18.31 15.03
CA VAL A 101 -9.43 18.88 15.44
C VAL A 101 -10.43 18.83 14.29
N GLU A 102 -10.01 19.22 13.09
CA GLU A 102 -10.86 19.18 11.88
C GLU A 102 -11.34 17.76 11.57
N GLU A 103 -10.42 16.79 11.57
CA GLU A 103 -10.70 15.37 11.34
C GLU A 103 -11.66 14.81 12.40
N THR A 104 -11.40 15.09 13.68
CA THR A 104 -12.22 14.57 14.78
C THR A 104 -13.62 15.17 14.75
N THR A 105 -13.74 16.48 14.47
CA THR A 105 -15.03 17.15 14.26
C THR A 105 -15.81 16.49 13.13
N ARG A 106 -15.14 16.18 12.00
CA ARG A 106 -15.76 15.52 10.85
C ARG A 106 -16.28 14.14 11.22
N ARG A 107 -15.49 13.35 11.95
CA ARG A 107 -15.86 12.00 12.42
C ARG A 107 -17.05 12.02 13.38
N GLU A 108 -17.09 12.97 14.30
CA GLU A 108 -18.22 13.10 15.22
C GLU A 108 -19.50 13.54 14.51
N ASN A 109 -19.39 14.49 13.58
CA ASN A 109 -20.50 14.88 12.72
C ASN A 109 -21.02 13.70 11.89
N GLN A 110 -20.12 12.86 11.37
CA GLN A 110 -20.48 11.65 10.63
C GLN A 110 -21.16 10.60 11.54
N ARG A 111 -20.62 10.34 12.73
CA ARG A 111 -21.23 9.43 13.72
C ARG A 111 -22.64 9.87 14.13
N ALA A 112 -22.83 11.16 14.38
CA ALA A 112 -24.15 11.67 14.76
C ALA A 112 -25.17 11.65 13.62
N TRP A 113 -24.71 11.79 12.37
CA TRP A 113 -25.54 11.61 11.18
C TRP A 113 -26.03 10.16 11.04
N LEU A 114 -25.16 9.18 11.35
CA LEU A 114 -25.49 7.75 11.36
C LEU A 114 -26.51 7.36 12.46
N ASP A 115 -26.51 8.07 13.59
CA ASP A 115 -27.41 7.79 14.73
C ASP A 115 -28.83 8.39 14.61
N HIS A 116 -29.17 9.05 13.49
CA HIS A 116 -30.43 9.79 13.28
C HIS A 116 -30.77 10.80 14.40
N ARG A 117 -29.79 11.21 15.21
CA ARG A 117 -29.98 12.24 16.22
C ARG A 117 -29.83 13.61 15.54
N SER A 118 -30.57 14.60 16.05
CA SER A 118 -30.41 16.01 15.68
C SER A 118 -28.93 16.40 15.64
N LEU A 119 -28.56 17.32 14.73
CA LEU A 119 -27.19 17.85 14.56
C LEU A 119 -26.43 17.85 15.91
N PRO A 120 -25.31 17.11 16.01
CA PRO A 120 -24.60 17.01 17.28
C PRO A 120 -24.17 18.41 17.74
N ALA A 121 -24.02 18.57 19.04
CA ALA A 121 -23.31 19.74 19.56
C ALA A 121 -21.94 19.84 18.87
N PRO A 122 -21.45 21.05 18.56
CA PRO A 122 -20.13 21.21 17.94
C PRO A 122 -19.08 20.46 18.75
N PHE A 123 -18.25 19.65 18.10
CA PHE A 123 -17.12 18.99 18.76
C PHE A 123 -16.29 20.04 19.51
N VAL A 124 -16.11 19.83 20.80
CA VAL A 124 -15.22 20.64 21.63
C VAL A 124 -13.97 19.80 21.85
N ALA A 125 -12.86 20.26 21.27
CA ALA A 125 -11.58 19.59 21.43
C ALA A 125 -11.25 19.42 22.93
N PRO A 126 -10.93 18.21 23.41
CA PRO A 126 -10.53 17.97 24.78
C PRO A 126 -9.39 18.89 25.21
N THR A 127 -9.49 19.43 26.42
CA THR A 127 -8.45 20.27 27.00
C THR A 127 -8.13 19.82 28.41
N ILE A 128 -6.89 20.05 28.84
CA ILE A 128 -6.46 19.88 30.22
C ILE A 128 -6.00 21.23 30.77
N GLN A 129 -6.11 21.39 32.08
CA GLN A 129 -5.55 22.54 32.79
C GLN A 129 -4.19 22.16 33.37
N LEU A 130 -3.17 22.92 33.02
CA LEU A 130 -1.81 22.77 33.50
C LEU A 130 -1.43 23.97 34.36
N ASP A 131 -1.15 23.73 35.63
CA ASP A 131 -0.85 24.78 36.60
C ASP A 131 0.65 25.10 36.62
N LEU A 132 1.03 26.19 35.96
CA LEU A 132 2.39 26.71 35.97
C LEU A 132 2.60 27.66 37.17
N PRO A 133 3.85 27.94 37.56
CA PRO A 133 4.13 28.93 38.60
C PRO A 133 3.58 30.32 38.22
N GLY A 134 2.43 30.69 38.80
CA GLY A 134 1.80 32.00 38.61
C GLY A 134 0.78 32.10 37.47
N ASP A 135 0.50 31.02 36.74
CA ASP A 135 -0.49 30.99 35.66
C ASP A 135 -1.11 29.58 35.49
N THR A 136 -2.38 29.48 35.10
CA THR A 136 -3.02 28.20 34.76
C THR A 136 -3.30 28.19 33.27
N ARG A 137 -2.67 27.24 32.55
CA ARG A 137 -2.79 27.13 31.10
C ARG A 137 -3.74 26.02 30.68
N THR A 138 -4.58 26.33 29.72
CA THR A 138 -5.37 25.34 29.01
C THR A 138 -4.57 24.81 27.81
N VAL A 139 -4.38 23.49 27.75
CA VAL A 139 -3.65 22.81 26.67
C VAL A 139 -4.58 21.80 26.00
N THR A 140 -4.60 21.78 24.67
CA THR A 140 -5.52 20.92 23.89
C THR A 140 -4.92 19.55 23.62
N GLY A 141 -5.74 18.51 23.73
CA GLY A 141 -5.48 17.20 23.16
C GLY A 141 -6.02 16.03 23.98
N SER A 142 -5.79 14.84 23.45
CA SER A 142 -6.32 13.57 23.94
C SER A 142 -5.17 12.60 24.31
N PRO A 143 -5.48 11.40 24.86
CA PRO A 143 -4.46 10.36 25.07
C PRO A 143 -3.66 10.02 23.81
N ASP A 144 -4.29 10.08 22.62
CA ASP A 144 -3.62 9.79 21.34
C ASP A 144 -2.62 10.89 20.98
N VAL A 145 -3.02 12.17 21.10
CA VAL A 145 -2.14 13.32 20.84
C VAL A 145 -0.93 13.32 21.79
N TYR A 146 -1.15 12.97 23.06
CA TYR A 146 -0.08 12.81 24.04
C TYR A 146 0.91 11.72 23.62
N GLY A 147 0.39 10.62 23.06
CA GLY A 147 1.17 9.49 22.58
C GLY A 147 1.89 9.68 21.24
N TRP A 148 1.69 10.80 20.51
CA TRP A 148 2.37 11.06 19.24
C TRP A 148 3.90 11.00 19.35
N CYS A 149 4.48 11.41 20.48
CA CYS A 149 5.93 11.32 20.71
C CYS A 149 6.47 9.88 20.70
N ARG A 150 5.59 8.89 20.88
CA ARG A 150 5.93 7.47 20.87
C ARG A 150 5.41 6.71 19.65
N GLY A 151 4.65 7.37 18.78
CA GLY A 151 4.01 6.74 17.62
C GLY A 151 2.66 6.06 17.96
N ALA A 152 1.98 6.51 19.01
CA ALA A 152 0.64 6.03 19.33
C ALA A 152 -0.32 6.38 18.18
N HIS A 153 -0.92 5.36 17.58
CA HIS A 153 -1.85 5.54 16.47
C HIS A 153 -3.22 6.00 16.98
N PRO A 154 -3.88 6.98 16.31
CA PRO A 154 -3.47 7.64 15.07
C PRO A 154 -2.46 8.79 15.25
N SER A 155 -1.42 8.83 14.40
CA SER A 155 -0.37 9.85 14.43
C SER A 155 0.19 10.13 13.03
N SER A 156 0.53 11.39 12.76
CA SER A 156 1.29 11.78 11.56
C SER A 156 2.76 11.34 11.66
N LEU A 157 3.27 10.66 10.62
CA LEU A 157 4.67 10.22 10.57
C LEU A 157 5.66 11.38 10.72
N VAL A 158 5.35 12.51 10.07
CA VAL A 158 6.15 13.74 10.16
C VAL A 158 6.21 14.27 11.59
N MET A 159 5.04 14.38 12.24
CA MET A 159 4.96 14.90 13.61
C MET A 159 5.66 13.98 14.60
N THR A 160 5.46 12.67 14.49
CA THR A 160 6.13 11.67 15.34
C THR A 160 7.65 11.76 15.21
N CYS A 161 8.19 11.86 13.98
CA CYS A 161 9.64 12.00 13.77
C CYS A 161 10.17 13.31 14.38
N ALA A 162 9.43 14.41 14.26
CA ALA A 162 9.83 15.69 14.84
C ALA A 162 9.86 15.65 16.38
N LEU A 163 8.84 15.07 17.02
CA LEU A 163 8.80 14.90 18.48
C LEU A 163 9.92 13.98 18.99
N MET A 164 10.19 12.88 18.29
CA MET A 164 11.31 11.99 18.64
C MET A 164 12.67 12.69 18.48
N ALA A 165 12.82 13.56 17.48
CA ALA A 165 14.04 14.36 17.29
C ALA A 165 14.24 15.36 18.43
N LEU A 166 13.17 16.02 18.89
CA LEU A 166 13.22 16.90 20.06
C LEU A 166 13.60 16.15 21.33
N GLU A 167 12.98 14.98 21.55
CA GLU A 167 13.33 14.11 22.68
C GLU A 167 14.80 13.71 22.64
N LYS A 168 15.29 13.27 21.47
CA LYS A 168 16.69 12.88 21.27
C LYS A 168 17.65 14.05 21.47
N HIS A 169 17.30 15.25 21.03
CA HIS A 169 18.09 16.46 21.25
C HIS A 169 18.25 16.78 22.73
N CYS A 170 17.16 16.73 23.50
CA CYS A 170 17.21 16.90 24.96
C CYS A 170 18.10 15.84 25.62
N TYR A 171 18.03 14.58 25.20
CA TYR A 171 18.93 13.52 25.70
C TYR A 171 20.39 13.79 25.37
N ASN A 172 20.70 14.20 24.14
CA ASN A 172 22.07 14.51 23.76
C ASN A 172 22.66 15.64 24.62
N ARG A 173 21.88 16.69 24.92
CA ARG A 173 22.31 17.79 25.81
C ARG A 173 22.52 17.32 27.25
N LEU A 174 21.59 16.53 27.78
CA LEU A 174 21.71 15.95 29.12
C LEU A 174 22.92 15.00 29.25
N ASP A 175 23.17 14.18 28.23
CA ASP A 175 24.32 13.28 28.16
C ASP A 175 25.65 14.05 28.04
N ALA A 176 25.63 15.23 27.42
CA ALA A 176 26.74 16.17 27.38
C ALA A 176 26.94 16.95 28.70
N GLY A 177 26.05 16.76 29.69
CA GLY A 177 26.08 17.46 30.97
C GLY A 177 25.57 18.90 30.91
N GLU A 178 24.85 19.27 29.85
CA GLU A 178 24.24 20.58 29.70
C GLU A 178 22.90 20.67 30.44
N ASP A 179 22.54 21.88 30.88
CA ASP A 179 21.23 22.15 31.49
C ASP A 179 20.16 22.41 30.41
N VAL A 180 19.04 21.70 30.51
CA VAL A 180 17.88 21.81 29.61
C VAL A 180 16.70 22.52 30.27
N THR A 181 16.87 23.06 31.48
CA THR A 181 15.79 23.70 32.25
C THR A 181 15.15 24.87 31.50
N GLU A 182 15.95 25.76 30.92
CA GLU A 182 15.44 26.90 30.13
C GLU A 182 14.67 26.44 28.88
N LEU A 183 15.17 25.41 28.20
CA LEU A 183 14.52 24.81 27.03
C LEU A 183 13.17 24.16 27.42
N ALA A 184 13.16 23.40 28.52
CA ALA A 184 11.94 22.79 29.05
C ALA A 184 10.92 23.84 29.45
N GLU A 185 11.34 24.94 30.09
CA GLU A 185 10.48 26.06 30.44
C GLU A 185 9.89 26.72 29.19
N GLN A 186 10.73 26.99 28.18
CA GLN A 186 10.30 27.58 26.92
C GLN A 186 9.25 26.70 26.21
N LEU A 187 9.48 25.38 26.15
CA LEU A 187 8.55 24.43 25.54
C LEU A 187 7.23 24.35 26.33
N LEU A 188 7.30 24.31 27.66
CA LEU A 188 6.12 24.29 28.53
C LEU A 188 5.27 25.57 28.38
N GLN A 189 5.92 26.73 28.24
CA GLN A 189 5.28 28.02 28.00
C GLN A 189 4.79 28.21 26.56
N ARG A 190 5.20 27.39 25.59
CA ARG A 190 4.82 27.55 24.18
C ARG A 190 3.97 26.39 23.64
N ALA A 191 3.87 25.29 24.37
CA ALA A 191 3.09 24.12 23.99
C ALA A 191 1.63 24.50 23.70
N ALA A 192 1.19 24.23 22.47
CA ALA A 192 -0.21 24.36 22.07
C ALA A 192 -0.99 23.07 22.34
N SER A 193 -0.30 21.93 22.36
CA SER A 193 -0.90 20.62 22.58
C SER A 193 -0.18 19.79 23.63
N VAL A 194 -0.86 18.73 24.06
CA VAL A 194 -0.32 17.72 24.97
C VAL A 194 0.77 16.86 24.33
N ALA A 195 1.02 16.96 23.01
CA ALA A 195 2.08 16.21 22.33
C ALA A 195 3.48 16.64 22.80
N VAL A 196 3.71 17.95 22.96
CA VAL A 196 4.97 18.49 23.52
C VAL A 196 5.11 18.11 25.00
N LEU A 197 4.00 18.09 25.75
CA LEU A 197 4.01 17.63 27.14
C LEU A 197 4.40 16.15 27.25
N GLY A 198 4.02 15.32 26.28
CA GLY A 198 4.48 13.93 26.17
C GLY A 198 6.00 13.81 26.04
N VAL A 199 6.63 14.67 25.23
CA VAL A 199 8.09 14.73 25.11
C VAL A 199 8.72 15.17 26.43
N LEU A 200 8.24 16.25 27.05
CA LEU A 200 8.75 16.75 28.32
C LEU A 200 8.61 15.71 29.45
N ALA A 201 7.53 14.93 29.45
CA ALA A 201 7.36 13.80 30.35
C ALA A 201 8.45 12.73 30.17
N GLN A 202 8.78 12.33 28.93
CA GLN A 202 9.87 11.37 28.69
C GLN A 202 11.25 11.96 29.06
N VAL A 203 11.46 13.26 28.83
CA VAL A 203 12.69 13.96 29.24
C VAL A 203 12.83 14.00 30.76
N GLY A 204 11.77 14.34 31.48
CA GLY A 204 11.74 14.29 32.94
C GLY A 204 11.95 12.87 33.47
N LYS A 205 11.40 11.84 32.82
CA LYS A 205 11.62 10.44 33.21
C LYS A 205 13.07 10.00 32.98
N TYR A 206 13.72 10.47 31.91
CA TYR A 206 15.14 10.25 31.67
C TYR A 206 15.99 10.92 32.74
N GLN A 207 15.61 12.12 33.17
CA GLN A 207 16.32 12.89 34.18
C GLN A 207 15.40 13.42 35.29
N PRO A 208 15.08 12.58 36.31
CA PRO A 208 14.01 12.84 37.28
C PRO A 208 14.10 14.14 38.07
N HIS A 209 15.30 14.71 38.26
CA HIS A 209 15.46 15.95 39.03
C HIS A 209 14.72 17.15 38.42
N LEU A 210 14.43 17.13 37.12
CA LEU A 210 13.66 18.17 36.43
C LEU A 210 12.23 18.28 36.97
N PHE A 211 11.67 17.19 37.49
CA PHE A 211 10.37 17.22 38.17
C PHE A 211 10.41 18.00 39.48
N GLY A 212 11.57 18.11 40.15
CA GLY A 212 11.74 18.97 41.32
C GLY A 212 11.78 20.47 41.01
N GLY A 213 11.75 20.85 39.72
CA GLY A 213 11.77 22.23 39.26
C GLY A 213 10.74 22.47 38.15
N VAL A 214 11.21 22.77 36.94
CA VAL A 214 10.38 23.24 35.82
C VAL A 214 9.29 22.24 35.39
N LEU A 215 9.50 20.93 35.53
CA LEU A 215 8.53 19.90 35.12
C LEU A 215 7.58 19.47 36.25
N GLN A 216 7.69 20.06 37.45
CA GLN A 216 6.78 19.79 38.58
C GLN A 216 5.29 19.82 38.19
N PRO A 217 4.81 20.78 37.36
CA PRO A 217 3.40 20.85 36.96
C PRO A 217 2.86 19.58 36.29
N LEU A 218 3.70 18.82 35.58
CA LEU A 218 3.26 17.61 34.87
C LEU A 218 2.78 16.50 35.83
N LEU A 219 3.38 16.43 37.03
CA LEU A 219 2.97 15.49 38.09
C LEU A 219 1.65 15.90 38.75
N GLY A 220 1.23 17.17 38.58
CA GLY A 220 -0.01 17.70 39.13
C GLY A 220 -1.25 17.43 38.26
N SER A 221 -1.09 16.86 37.05
CA SER A 221 -2.20 16.53 36.14
C SER A 221 -2.58 15.05 36.22
N PRO A 222 -3.79 14.72 36.69
CA PRO A 222 -4.34 13.36 36.69
C PRO A 222 -4.39 12.74 35.29
N GLU A 223 -4.72 13.55 34.27
CA GLU A 223 -4.81 13.11 32.89
C GLU A 223 -3.45 12.67 32.36
N LEU A 224 -2.40 13.48 32.51
CA LEU A 224 -1.06 13.14 32.03
C LEU A 224 -0.50 11.89 32.73
N MET A 225 -0.75 11.75 34.04
CA MET A 225 -0.39 10.56 34.80
C MET A 225 -1.09 9.31 34.26
N GLN A 226 -2.40 9.39 34.02
CA GLN A 226 -3.19 8.28 33.46
C GLN A 226 -2.77 7.94 32.03
N TRP A 227 -2.51 8.95 31.18
CA TRP A 227 -2.15 8.76 29.78
C TRP A 227 -0.75 8.18 29.62
N ASP A 228 0.25 8.59 30.43
CA ASP A 228 1.58 7.96 30.42
C ASP A 228 1.54 6.51 30.89
N GLU A 229 0.70 6.20 31.89
CA GLU A 229 0.51 4.83 32.34
C GLU A 229 -0.13 3.95 31.25
N TRP A 230 -1.16 4.46 30.57
CA TRP A 230 -1.75 3.79 29.40
C TRP A 230 -0.72 3.59 28.28
N LEU A 231 0.08 4.62 27.98
CA LEU A 231 1.14 4.58 26.96
C LEU A 231 2.24 3.56 27.31
N GLY A 232 2.57 3.39 28.59
CA GLY A 232 3.51 2.38 29.09
C GLY A 232 3.02 0.93 28.92
N ARG A 233 1.70 0.68 28.93
CA ARG A 233 1.12 -0.66 28.76
C ARG A 233 1.04 -1.09 27.29
N ARG A 234 1.04 -0.16 26.33
CA ARG A 234 0.95 -0.45 24.88
C ARG A 234 2.26 -0.89 24.21
N ILE A 235 3.35 -1.08 24.96
CA ILE A 235 4.70 -1.41 24.46
C ILE A 235 4.76 -2.70 23.59
N GLY A 236 3.70 -3.54 23.60
CA GLY A 236 3.61 -4.74 22.75
C GLY A 236 3.00 -4.55 21.35
N PHE A 237 2.26 -3.48 21.07
CA PHE A 237 1.46 -3.35 19.83
C PHE A 237 2.25 -2.74 18.66
N GLU A 238 3.20 -1.84 18.95
CA GLU A 238 4.01 -1.15 17.93
C GLU A 238 5.00 -2.07 17.20
N ALA A 239 5.38 -3.20 17.84
CA ALA A 239 6.27 -4.19 17.23
C ALA A 239 5.73 -4.74 15.89
N GLY A 240 4.41 -4.79 15.71
CA GLY A 240 3.75 -5.27 14.50
C GLY A 240 3.76 -4.27 13.33
N PHE A 241 3.85 -2.96 13.61
CA PHE A 241 3.89 -1.92 12.57
C PHE A 241 5.29 -1.80 11.94
N PHE A 242 6.33 -2.29 12.62
CA PHE A 242 7.72 -2.32 12.13
C PHE A 242 8.00 -3.38 11.05
N GLY A 243 7.02 -4.20 10.69
CA GLY A 243 7.10 -5.09 9.52
C GLY A 243 7.34 -4.35 8.19
N LEU A 244 7.11 -3.02 8.17
CA LEU A 244 7.35 -2.13 7.02
C LEU A 244 8.79 -1.58 6.96
N VAL A 245 9.59 -1.70 8.03
CA VAL A 245 10.99 -1.26 8.06
C VAL A 245 11.87 -2.32 7.40
N ARG A 246 12.19 -2.09 6.12
CA ARG A 246 12.94 -3.06 5.29
C ARG A 246 14.34 -3.34 5.82
N SER A 247 15.04 -2.34 6.38
CA SER A 247 16.39 -2.54 6.91
C SER A 247 16.39 -3.14 8.31
N GLN A 248 17.10 -4.26 8.50
CA GLN A 248 17.27 -4.91 9.80
C GLN A 248 17.91 -4.00 10.85
N ARG A 249 18.98 -3.28 10.46
CA ARG A 249 19.66 -2.32 11.34
C ARG A 249 18.72 -1.26 11.94
N ARG A 250 17.85 -0.63 11.13
CA ARG A 250 16.87 0.34 11.66
C ARG A 250 15.83 -0.30 12.57
N ARG A 251 15.46 -1.57 12.35
CA ARG A 251 14.56 -2.29 13.26
C ARG A 251 15.21 -2.46 14.64
N GLU A 252 16.51 -2.77 14.67
CA GLU A 252 17.29 -2.89 15.90
C GLU A 252 17.42 -1.54 16.62
N GLU A 253 17.83 -0.47 15.90
CA GLU A 253 17.97 0.89 16.46
C GLU A 253 16.64 1.42 17.05
N LEU A 254 15.52 1.19 16.35
CA LEU A 254 14.20 1.59 16.83
C LEU A 254 13.72 0.73 18.01
N HIS A 255 14.06 -0.55 18.01
CA HIS A 255 13.77 -1.44 19.14
C HIS A 255 14.52 -0.99 20.40
N GLU A 256 15.81 -0.65 20.27
CA GLU A 256 16.61 -0.09 21.36
C GLU A 256 16.01 1.21 21.89
N TRP A 257 15.62 2.12 21.00
CA TRP A 257 14.98 3.39 21.36
C TRP A 257 13.69 3.19 22.19
N GLN A 258 12.83 2.25 21.79
CA GLN A 258 11.59 1.98 22.55
C GLN A 258 11.85 1.26 23.87
N GLN A 259 12.97 0.55 24.00
CA GLN A 259 13.35 -0.22 25.18
C GLN A 259 14.14 0.57 26.23
N LEU A 260 14.37 1.88 26.02
CA LEU A 260 15.04 2.75 27.00
C LEU A 260 14.41 2.61 28.40
N ALA A 261 15.26 2.49 29.42
CA ALA A 261 14.85 2.05 30.76
C ALA A 261 13.77 2.94 31.39
N HIS A 262 13.88 4.25 31.24
CA HIS A 262 12.94 5.22 31.82
C HIS A 262 11.54 5.14 31.20
N ARG A 263 11.40 4.68 29.93
CA ARG A 263 10.10 4.53 29.25
C ARG A 263 9.21 3.47 29.91
N LYS A 264 9.80 2.55 30.68
CA LYS A 264 9.11 1.50 31.46
C LYS A 264 8.60 1.99 32.82
N THR A 265 9.01 3.18 33.25
CA THR A 265 8.61 3.75 34.54
C THR A 265 7.44 4.71 34.31
N PRO A 266 6.22 4.43 34.78
CA PRO A 266 5.10 5.34 34.58
C PRO A 266 5.26 6.60 35.44
N LEU A 267 4.70 7.71 34.96
CA LEU A 267 4.68 9.00 35.65
C LEU A 267 4.05 8.92 37.04
N THR A 268 2.99 8.11 37.19
CA THR A 268 2.34 7.80 38.47
C THR A 268 3.32 7.27 39.52
N ARG A 269 4.23 6.37 39.12
CA ARG A 269 5.26 5.82 40.02
C ARG A 269 6.22 6.88 40.53
N LEU A 270 6.59 7.86 39.70
CA LEU A 270 7.43 8.98 40.13
C LEU A 270 6.66 9.93 41.06
N ALA A 271 5.39 10.22 40.75
CA ALA A 271 4.53 11.04 41.60
C ALA A 271 4.40 10.45 43.01
N TYR A 272 4.13 9.15 43.13
CA TYR A 272 4.07 8.47 44.44
C TYR A 272 5.41 8.49 45.18
N HIS A 273 6.52 8.30 44.46
CA HIS A 273 7.84 8.36 45.06
C HIS A 273 8.10 9.72 45.71
N TYR A 274 7.86 10.81 44.98
CA TYR A 274 8.04 12.17 45.50
C TYR A 274 7.07 12.52 46.62
N PHE A 275 5.80 12.10 46.51
CA PHE A 275 4.80 12.29 47.56
C PHE A 275 5.23 11.66 48.90
N GLN A 276 5.93 10.53 48.87
CA GLN A 276 6.41 9.85 50.08
C GLN A 276 7.71 10.46 50.64
N GLU A 277 8.53 11.10 49.81
CA GLU A 277 9.89 11.51 50.14
C GLU A 277 9.97 12.78 51.00
N SER A 278 9.16 13.81 50.72
CA SER A 278 9.31 15.13 51.36
C SER A 278 8.00 15.76 51.84
N ALA A 279 8.09 16.67 52.81
CA ALA A 279 6.94 17.49 53.24
C ALA A 279 6.50 18.47 52.13
N THR A 280 7.45 19.07 51.42
CA THR A 280 7.18 20.01 50.32
C THR A 280 6.36 19.39 49.19
N TRP A 281 6.65 18.13 48.84
CA TRP A 281 5.88 17.39 47.84
C TRP A 281 4.46 17.07 48.32
N ARG A 282 4.30 16.77 49.61
CA ARG A 282 2.96 16.57 50.19
C ARG A 282 2.13 17.85 50.16
N ASP A 283 2.74 19.01 50.40
CA ASP A 283 2.05 20.30 50.27
C ASP A 283 1.64 20.57 48.82
N PHE A 284 2.52 20.27 47.85
CA PHE A 284 2.20 20.37 46.41
C PHE A 284 0.99 19.50 46.04
N PHE A 285 1.02 18.20 46.39
CA PHE A 285 -0.09 17.29 46.08
C PHE A 285 -1.37 17.62 46.87
N ALA A 286 -1.28 18.21 48.06
CA ALA A 286 -2.46 18.69 48.79
C ALA A 286 -3.16 19.84 48.03
N VAL A 287 -2.38 20.76 47.46
CA VAL A 287 -2.92 21.83 46.58
C VAL A 287 -3.52 21.23 45.31
N ALA A 288 -2.80 20.33 44.63
CA ALA A 288 -3.30 19.67 43.42
C ALA A 288 -4.60 18.90 43.68
N ARG A 289 -4.65 18.11 44.77
CA ARG A 289 -5.83 17.36 45.20
C ARG A 289 -7.05 18.25 45.43
N THR A 290 -6.86 19.41 46.06
CA THR A 290 -7.95 20.37 46.27
C THR A 290 -8.55 20.83 44.93
N ARG A 291 -7.70 21.03 43.91
CA ARG A 291 -8.15 21.39 42.56
C ARG A 291 -8.86 20.24 41.87
N TRP A 292 -8.36 19.01 41.99
CA TRP A 292 -9.01 17.82 41.43
C TRP A 292 -10.40 17.62 42.04
N GLN A 293 -10.55 17.84 43.35
CA GLN A 293 -11.84 17.83 44.04
C GLN A 293 -12.79 18.93 43.54
N GLN A 294 -12.27 20.14 43.31
CA GLN A 294 -13.06 21.25 42.75
C GLN A 294 -13.54 20.94 41.32
N ARG A 295 -12.65 20.46 40.43
CA ARG A 295 -13.03 20.08 39.06
C ARG A 295 -14.06 18.96 39.05
N ARG A 296 -13.90 17.93 39.88
CA ARG A 296 -14.91 16.86 40.03
C ARG A 296 -16.28 17.39 40.49
N ALA A 297 -16.32 18.48 41.25
CA ALA A 297 -17.57 19.10 41.69
C ALA A 297 -18.23 19.97 40.62
N THR A 298 -17.47 20.47 39.64
CA THR A 298 -17.95 21.41 38.60
C THR A 298 -18.08 20.80 37.20
N GLU A 299 -17.33 19.74 36.91
CA GLU A 299 -17.21 19.08 35.61
C GLU A 299 -17.48 17.57 35.77
N ASP A 300 -17.97 16.94 34.69
CA ASP A 300 -18.05 15.47 34.62
C ASP A 300 -16.66 14.90 34.29
N VAL A 301 -15.94 14.46 35.32
CA VAL A 301 -14.56 13.98 35.20
C VAL A 301 -14.48 12.45 35.26
N PRO A 302 -13.48 11.82 34.61
CA PRO A 302 -13.31 10.36 34.63
C PRO A 302 -13.12 9.77 36.03
N ALA A 303 -13.54 8.51 36.22
CA ALA A 303 -13.50 7.81 37.50
C ALA A 303 -12.11 7.74 38.18
N PHE A 304 -11.02 7.78 37.40
CA PHE A 304 -9.65 7.75 37.95
C PHE A 304 -9.33 8.96 38.84
N TYR A 305 -10.06 10.07 38.72
CA TYR A 305 -9.92 11.22 39.60
C TYR A 305 -10.16 10.86 41.07
N GLU A 306 -11.14 10.00 41.36
CA GLU A 306 -11.45 9.58 42.72
C GLU A 306 -10.33 8.73 43.31
N ALA A 307 -9.75 7.83 42.51
CA ALA A 307 -8.60 7.03 42.90
C ALA A 307 -7.40 7.93 43.25
N TYR A 308 -7.01 8.86 42.37
CA TYR A 308 -5.87 9.74 42.64
C TYR A 308 -6.11 10.69 43.81
N ILE A 309 -7.32 11.25 43.97
CA ILE A 309 -7.65 12.09 45.14
C ILE A 309 -7.41 11.32 46.43
N ALA A 310 -7.80 10.05 46.47
CA ALA A 310 -7.64 9.23 47.65
C ALA A 310 -6.18 8.76 47.86
N GLU A 311 -5.50 8.38 46.79
CA GLU A 311 -4.10 7.90 46.84
C GLU A 311 -3.11 9.01 47.19
N PHE A 312 -3.37 10.27 46.85
CA PHE A 312 -2.55 11.40 47.27
C PHE A 312 -3.04 12.00 48.60
N ASP A 313 -3.54 11.16 49.51
CA ASP A 313 -3.89 11.54 50.88
C ASP A 313 -3.11 10.75 51.93
N ARG A 314 -2.34 11.48 52.75
CA ARG A 314 -1.46 10.88 53.76
C ARG A 314 -2.24 10.06 54.78
N ASP A 315 -3.46 10.49 55.11
CA ASP A 315 -4.29 9.84 56.12
C ASP A 315 -4.78 8.45 55.67
N ASN A 316 -4.74 8.16 54.36
CA ASN A 316 -5.06 6.86 53.79
C ASN A 316 -3.91 5.84 53.84
N TYR A 317 -2.77 6.23 54.41
CA TYR A 317 -1.58 5.40 54.54
C TYR A 317 -1.29 5.02 56.00
N ARG A 318 -1.01 3.73 56.25
CA ARG A 318 -0.59 3.24 57.57
C ARG A 318 0.82 2.61 57.52
N PRO A 319 1.63 2.74 58.59
CA PRO A 319 2.95 2.12 58.64
C PRO A 319 2.85 0.59 58.69
N THR A 320 3.64 -0.10 57.87
CA THR A 320 3.76 -1.56 57.82
C THR A 320 4.47 -2.10 59.08
N PRO A 321 4.10 -3.30 59.59
CA PRO A 321 4.81 -3.94 60.69
C PRO A 321 6.25 -4.35 60.32
N PRO A 322 7.17 -4.51 61.30
CA PRO A 322 8.62 -4.33 61.13
C PRO A 322 9.39 -5.45 60.38
N THR A 323 8.73 -6.31 59.62
CA THR A 323 9.34 -7.53 59.04
C THR A 323 9.68 -7.43 57.54
N ALA A 324 9.49 -6.27 56.92
CA ALA A 324 9.84 -5.96 55.54
C ALA A 324 10.42 -4.54 55.45
N PRO A 325 11.20 -4.20 54.39
CA PRO A 325 11.68 -2.83 54.19
C PRO A 325 10.51 -1.84 54.25
N PRO A 326 10.72 -0.60 54.77
CA PRO A 326 9.63 0.34 55.01
C PRO A 326 8.93 0.71 53.69
N SER A 327 7.82 0.06 53.41
CA SER A 327 6.93 0.38 52.29
C SER A 327 5.56 0.72 52.85
N ILE A 328 5.15 1.96 52.65
CA ILE A 328 3.83 2.44 53.06
C ILE A 328 2.79 1.80 52.12
N VAL A 329 1.84 1.03 52.67
CA VAL A 329 0.77 0.39 51.88
C VAL A 329 -0.50 1.23 52.03
N SER A 330 -1.10 1.59 50.89
CA SER A 330 -2.41 2.26 50.83
C SER A 330 -3.52 1.26 51.13
N GLU A 331 -4.42 1.59 52.07
CA GLU A 331 -5.60 0.79 52.43
C GLU A 331 -6.85 1.19 51.63
N LEU A 332 -6.69 1.94 50.54
CA LEU A 332 -7.76 2.16 49.59
C LEU A 332 -8.06 0.83 48.91
N ALA A 333 -9.28 0.32 49.15
CA ALA A 333 -9.86 -0.73 48.34
C ALA A 333 -9.66 -0.31 46.88
N SER A 334 -8.74 -0.97 46.18
CA SER A 334 -8.61 -0.87 44.73
C SER A 334 -10.03 -0.95 44.18
N ALA A 335 -10.52 0.12 43.55
CA ALA A 335 -11.74 0.03 42.74
C ALA A 335 -11.57 -1.24 41.90
N SER A 336 -12.46 -2.21 42.10
CA SER A 336 -12.17 -3.60 41.76
C SER A 336 -11.64 -3.69 40.33
N PRO A 337 -10.52 -4.40 40.08
CA PRO A 337 -9.86 -4.45 38.78
C PRO A 337 -10.72 -5.02 37.65
N THR A 338 -11.95 -5.48 37.92
CA THR A 338 -12.86 -6.09 36.96
C THR A 338 -13.28 -5.18 35.82
N ALA A 339 -13.55 -3.89 36.03
CA ALA A 339 -13.96 -3.00 34.94
C ALA A 339 -12.79 -2.67 33.99
N ALA A 340 -11.59 -2.50 34.55
CA ALA A 340 -10.36 -2.27 33.78
C ALA A 340 -9.89 -3.54 33.06
N GLU A 341 -9.96 -4.70 33.72
CA GLU A 341 -9.65 -6.00 33.12
C GLU A 341 -10.61 -6.36 31.98
N VAL A 342 -11.91 -6.10 32.13
CA VAL A 342 -12.90 -6.28 31.06
C VAL A 342 -12.62 -5.33 29.90
N ALA A 343 -12.27 -4.06 30.18
CA ALA A 343 -11.89 -3.11 29.13
C ALA A 343 -10.62 -3.52 28.39
N ASP A 344 -9.59 -3.99 29.10
CA ASP A 344 -8.34 -4.50 28.51
C ASP A 344 -8.58 -5.78 27.69
N GLN A 345 -9.46 -6.66 28.16
CA GLN A 345 -9.86 -7.87 27.44
C GLN A 345 -10.62 -7.52 26.16
N ILE A 346 -11.56 -6.56 26.22
CA ILE A 346 -12.29 -6.06 25.05
C ILE A 346 -11.33 -5.44 24.05
N ASP A 347 -10.39 -4.60 24.48
CA ASP A 347 -9.36 -4.03 23.62
C ASP A 347 -8.53 -5.13 22.94
N SER A 348 -8.03 -6.11 23.71
CA SER A 348 -7.27 -7.24 23.17
C SER A 348 -8.04 -8.00 22.10
N VAL A 349 -9.35 -8.21 22.31
CA VAL A 349 -10.23 -8.91 21.38
C VAL A 349 -10.50 -8.07 20.13
N LEU A 350 -10.80 -6.79 20.29
CA LEU A 350 -10.99 -5.84 19.19
C LEU A 350 -9.75 -5.70 18.31
N TYR A 351 -8.56 -5.66 18.90
CA TYR A 351 -7.29 -5.57 18.15
C TYR A 351 -6.85 -6.91 17.52
N SER A 352 -7.56 -8.02 17.76
CA SER A 352 -7.20 -9.33 17.22
C SER A 352 -7.68 -9.60 15.79
N VAL A 353 -8.39 -8.67 15.15
CA VAL A 353 -8.92 -8.79 13.77
C VAL A 353 -7.83 -9.17 12.77
N SER A 354 -6.64 -8.56 12.86
CA SER A 354 -5.52 -8.87 11.96
C SER A 354 -4.96 -10.28 12.16
N LEU A 355 -5.03 -10.84 13.38
CA LEU A 355 -4.67 -12.24 13.64
C LEU A 355 -5.68 -13.19 12.98
N LYS A 356 -6.97 -12.87 13.05
CA LYS A 356 -8.04 -13.66 12.42
C LYS A 356 -7.89 -13.71 10.90
N ARG A 357 -7.54 -12.58 10.26
CA ARG A 357 -7.14 -12.54 8.85
C ARG A 357 -5.98 -13.50 8.56
N LYS A 358 -4.89 -13.43 9.33
CA LYS A 358 -3.72 -14.31 9.14
C LYS A 358 -4.12 -15.79 9.19
N VAL A 359 -5.04 -16.17 10.08
CA VAL A 359 -5.55 -17.55 10.18
C VAL A 359 -6.40 -17.94 8.96
N LEU A 360 -7.18 -17.01 8.40
CA LEU A 360 -7.96 -17.24 7.17
C LEU A 360 -7.09 -17.35 5.91
N ASP A 361 -5.94 -16.68 5.87
CA ASP A 361 -4.97 -16.72 4.76
C ASP A 361 -4.11 -17.99 4.74
N GLN A 362 -3.99 -18.71 5.87
CA GLN A 362 -3.25 -19.98 5.95
C GLN A 362 -3.93 -21.15 5.19
N GLY A 363 -5.02 -20.92 4.46
CA GLY A 363 -5.74 -21.92 3.67
C GLY A 363 -6.73 -22.77 4.48
N ASP A 364 -7.58 -23.53 3.77
CA ASP A 364 -8.66 -24.36 4.36
C ASP A 364 -8.22 -25.77 4.74
N GLU A 365 -6.93 -26.12 4.54
CA GLU A 365 -6.45 -27.50 4.60
C GLU A 365 -6.44 -28.11 6.00
N ILE A 366 -6.51 -27.30 7.06
CA ILE A 366 -6.43 -27.77 8.45
C ILE A 366 -7.64 -27.23 9.23
N PRO A 367 -8.54 -28.06 9.76
CA PRO A 367 -9.58 -27.61 10.68
C PRO A 367 -8.98 -26.99 11.96
N LEU A 368 -9.65 -26.00 12.55
CA LEU A 368 -9.26 -25.49 13.87
C LEU A 368 -9.60 -26.52 14.95
N SER A 369 -8.79 -26.57 16.01
CA SER A 369 -9.05 -27.44 17.16
C SER A 369 -10.31 -26.98 17.89
N GLU A 370 -11.06 -27.91 18.49
CA GLU A 370 -12.28 -27.57 19.26
C GLU A 370 -12.03 -26.53 20.36
N PRO A 371 -10.94 -26.58 21.16
CA PRO A 371 -10.66 -25.53 22.15
C PRO A 371 -10.55 -24.14 21.52
N ARG A 372 -9.91 -24.04 20.34
CA ARG A 372 -9.76 -22.77 19.63
C ARG A 372 -11.09 -22.25 19.07
N LEU A 373 -12.00 -23.16 18.67
CA LEU A 373 -13.34 -22.80 18.23
C LEU A 373 -14.22 -22.30 19.40
N GLU A 374 -14.11 -22.91 20.57
CA GLU A 374 -14.78 -22.43 21.79
C GLU A 374 -14.20 -21.09 22.27
N GLU A 375 -12.88 -20.86 22.14
CA GLU A 375 -12.27 -19.55 22.42
C GLU A 375 -12.86 -18.45 21.52
N LEU A 376 -12.97 -18.70 20.21
CA LEU A 376 -13.59 -17.76 19.26
C LEU A 376 -15.06 -17.50 19.61
N TRP A 377 -15.79 -18.51 20.06
CA TRP A 377 -17.17 -18.34 20.50
C TRP A 377 -17.28 -17.54 21.80
N ALA A 378 -16.36 -17.76 22.75
CA ALA A 378 -16.30 -16.98 23.98
C ALA A 378 -16.04 -15.49 23.71
N GLU A 379 -15.24 -15.15 22.68
CA GLU A 379 -15.09 -13.77 22.22
C GLU A 379 -16.43 -13.18 21.72
N VAL A 380 -17.24 -13.94 20.99
CA VAL A 380 -18.59 -13.50 20.56
C VAL A 380 -19.48 -13.21 21.76
N GLU A 381 -19.50 -14.10 22.75
CA GLU A 381 -20.28 -13.92 23.97
C GLU A 381 -19.80 -12.71 24.78
N LEU A 382 -18.49 -12.45 24.81
CA LEU A 382 -17.92 -11.27 25.46
C LEU A 382 -18.39 -9.98 24.78
N LEU A 383 -18.31 -9.92 23.44
CA LEU A 383 -18.72 -8.75 22.66
C LEU A 383 -20.22 -8.45 22.85
N ALA A 384 -21.06 -9.48 22.80
CA ALA A 384 -22.51 -9.33 23.00
C ALA A 384 -22.86 -8.93 24.43
N ARG A 385 -22.10 -9.38 25.43
CA ARG A 385 -22.34 -9.05 26.84
C ARG A 385 -21.99 -7.61 27.18
N PHE A 386 -21.03 -7.01 26.49
CA PHE A 386 -20.48 -5.68 26.78
C PHE A 386 -20.59 -4.72 25.58
N GLU A 387 -21.70 -4.78 24.85
CA GLU A 387 -21.93 -4.02 23.62
C GLU A 387 -21.71 -2.51 23.77
N ASP A 388 -22.19 -1.91 24.87
CA ASP A 388 -22.01 -0.48 25.15
C ASP A 388 -20.53 -0.08 25.26
N ILE A 389 -19.73 -0.94 25.92
CA ILE A 389 -18.29 -0.71 26.12
C ILE A 389 -17.55 -0.92 24.80
N VAL A 390 -17.92 -1.96 24.05
CA VAL A 390 -17.35 -2.24 22.72
C VAL A 390 -17.59 -1.08 21.77
N THR A 391 -18.82 -0.55 21.73
CA THR A 391 -19.20 0.58 20.87
C THR A 391 -18.46 1.85 21.25
N ALA A 392 -18.34 2.14 22.56
CA ALA A 392 -17.59 3.30 23.03
C ALA A 392 -16.09 3.24 22.70
N ARG A 393 -15.52 2.03 22.58
CA ARG A 393 -14.09 1.80 22.30
C ARG A 393 -13.78 1.50 20.83
N ALA A 394 -14.80 1.44 19.97
CA ALA A 394 -14.63 1.22 18.55
C ALA A 394 -13.81 2.36 17.91
N SER A 395 -12.79 1.98 17.15
CA SER A 395 -11.92 2.91 16.41
C SER A 395 -11.86 2.52 14.94
N PRO A 396 -11.36 3.40 14.05
CA PRO A 396 -11.13 3.06 12.64
C PRO A 396 -10.21 1.84 12.39
N ILE A 397 -9.50 1.34 13.42
CA ILE A 397 -8.63 0.15 13.36
C ILE A 397 -9.27 -1.06 14.08
N SER A 398 -10.27 -0.80 14.94
CA SER A 398 -10.98 -1.78 15.76
C SER A 398 -12.48 -1.66 15.54
N ASP A 399 -12.93 -2.22 14.42
CA ASP A 399 -14.34 -2.29 14.05
C ASP A 399 -14.99 -3.58 14.61
N PRO A 400 -15.99 -3.47 15.50
CA PRO A 400 -16.74 -4.62 16.02
C PRO A 400 -17.39 -5.46 14.92
N VAL A 401 -17.83 -4.84 13.81
CA VAL A 401 -18.44 -5.53 12.67
C VAL A 401 -17.39 -6.37 11.93
N ALA A 402 -16.20 -5.81 11.69
CA ALA A 402 -15.06 -6.55 11.14
C ALA A 402 -14.68 -7.75 12.02
N LEU A 403 -14.71 -7.60 13.34
CA LEU A 403 -14.41 -8.70 14.25
C LEU A 403 -15.47 -9.81 14.22
N ALA A 404 -16.75 -9.44 14.30
CA ALA A 404 -17.85 -10.41 14.26
C ALA A 404 -17.87 -11.18 12.93
N THR A 405 -17.74 -10.49 11.80
CA THR A 405 -17.66 -11.10 10.46
C THR A 405 -16.41 -11.97 10.31
N ALA A 406 -15.26 -11.58 10.88
CA ALA A 406 -14.05 -12.40 10.89
C ALA A 406 -14.22 -13.71 11.67
N ILE A 407 -14.86 -13.67 12.85
CA ILE A 407 -15.16 -14.86 13.64
C ILE A 407 -16.15 -15.76 12.89
N ALA A 408 -17.23 -15.20 12.35
CA ALA A 408 -18.21 -15.95 11.55
C ALA A 408 -17.55 -16.66 10.35
N ALA A 409 -16.70 -15.95 9.60
CA ALA A 409 -15.96 -16.53 8.47
C ALA A 409 -15.00 -17.64 8.91
N LEU A 410 -14.30 -17.50 10.04
CA LEU A 410 -13.41 -18.54 10.58
C LEU A 410 -14.17 -19.80 11.01
N LEU A 411 -15.29 -19.63 11.73
CA LEU A 411 -16.12 -20.75 12.17
C LEU A 411 -16.72 -21.50 10.97
N LEU A 412 -17.17 -20.78 9.95
CA LEU A 412 -17.67 -21.39 8.71
C LEU A 412 -16.57 -22.05 7.90
N ARG A 413 -15.38 -21.45 7.74
CA ARG A 413 -14.32 -22.05 6.92
C ARG A 413 -13.60 -23.20 7.59
N ARG A 414 -13.30 -23.09 8.88
CA ARG A 414 -12.41 -24.03 9.59
C ARG A 414 -13.08 -24.77 10.74
N GLY A 415 -14.39 -24.57 10.95
CA GLY A 415 -15.18 -25.17 12.02
C GLY A 415 -16.48 -25.85 11.59
N ARG A 416 -16.71 -26.15 10.29
CA ARG A 416 -17.99 -26.72 9.79
C ARG A 416 -18.49 -27.92 10.59
N GLN A 417 -17.62 -28.91 10.88
CA GLN A 417 -18.01 -30.11 11.65
C GLN A 417 -18.43 -29.80 13.08
N TRP A 418 -17.84 -28.76 13.68
CA TRP A 418 -18.23 -28.27 15.00
C TRP A 418 -19.55 -27.50 14.94
N LEU A 419 -19.75 -26.63 13.95
CA LEU A 419 -21.01 -25.90 13.74
C LEU A 419 -22.22 -26.83 13.56
N ALA A 420 -22.03 -27.97 12.88
CA ALA A 420 -23.09 -28.97 12.71
C ALA A 420 -23.66 -29.52 14.04
N ARG A 421 -22.91 -29.43 15.15
CA ARG A 421 -23.38 -29.81 16.50
C ARG A 421 -24.08 -28.65 17.23
N TYR A 422 -23.95 -27.42 16.76
CA TYR A 422 -24.48 -26.21 17.40
C TYR A 422 -25.27 -25.33 16.40
N PRO A 423 -26.51 -25.71 16.04
CA PRO A 423 -27.30 -25.02 15.01
C PRO A 423 -27.58 -23.53 15.26
N LYS A 424 -27.63 -23.12 16.54
CA LYS A 424 -27.77 -21.70 16.92
C LYS A 424 -26.52 -20.88 16.57
N ARG A 425 -25.33 -21.45 16.76
CA ARG A 425 -24.05 -20.81 16.44
C ARG A 425 -23.86 -20.70 14.93
N GLU A 426 -24.33 -21.70 14.18
CA GLU A 426 -24.36 -21.67 12.72
C GLU A 426 -25.30 -20.59 12.17
N THR A 427 -26.52 -20.51 12.72
CA THR A 427 -27.46 -19.42 12.41
C THR A 427 -26.83 -18.05 12.68
N TRP A 428 -26.18 -17.85 13.83
CA TRP A 428 -25.48 -16.60 14.14
C TRP A 428 -24.40 -16.25 13.09
N CYS A 429 -23.59 -17.23 12.67
CA CYS A 429 -22.56 -16.99 11.65
C CYS A 429 -23.18 -16.51 10.33
N ARG A 430 -24.29 -17.13 9.90
CA ARG A 430 -25.02 -16.70 8.71
C ARG A 430 -25.53 -15.28 8.88
N ASP A 431 -26.28 -15.02 9.96
CA ASP A 431 -26.98 -13.75 10.14
C ASP A 431 -26.01 -12.56 10.24
N VAL A 432 -24.83 -12.75 10.85
CA VAL A 432 -23.75 -11.74 10.88
C VAL A 432 -23.21 -11.43 9.47
N LEU A 433 -23.03 -12.44 8.61
CA LEU A 433 -22.55 -12.22 7.24
C LEU A 433 -23.62 -11.54 6.38
N LEU A 434 -24.89 -11.89 6.57
CA LEU A 434 -26.02 -11.22 5.89
C LEU A 434 -26.13 -9.76 6.34
N ALA A 435 -26.02 -9.49 7.64
CA ALA A 435 -26.01 -8.14 8.19
C ALA A 435 -24.81 -7.33 7.65
N GLY A 436 -23.64 -7.93 7.52
CA GLY A 436 -22.47 -7.28 6.92
C GLY A 436 -22.68 -6.89 5.45
N ALA A 437 -23.34 -7.74 4.65
CA ALA A 437 -23.69 -7.41 3.26
C ALA A 437 -24.75 -6.30 3.17
N GLN A 438 -25.73 -6.31 4.08
CA GLN A 438 -26.75 -5.28 4.20
C GLN A 438 -26.14 -3.93 4.60
N LEU A 439 -25.24 -3.91 5.59
CA LEU A 439 -24.54 -2.69 6.02
C LEU A 439 -23.80 -2.05 4.84
N LEU A 440 -23.06 -2.86 4.08
CA LEU A 440 -22.36 -2.40 2.88
C LEU A 440 -23.31 -1.87 1.79
N TRP A 441 -24.54 -2.39 1.72
CA TRP A 441 -25.56 -1.90 0.81
C TRP A 441 -26.13 -0.54 1.23
N ASP A 442 -26.32 -0.35 2.52
CA ASP A 442 -26.84 0.90 3.09
C ASP A 442 -25.79 2.02 3.02
N GLU A 443 -24.50 1.68 3.15
CA GLU A 443 -23.35 2.62 3.09
C GLU A 443 -22.87 2.93 1.65
N ARG A 444 -23.55 2.46 0.59
CA ARG A 444 -23.11 2.56 -0.81
C ARG A 444 -22.93 3.99 -1.38
N ASN A 445 -23.39 5.00 -0.63
CA ASN A 445 -23.44 6.40 -1.02
C ASN A 445 -22.41 7.31 -0.34
N GLU A 446 -21.77 6.84 0.71
CA GLU A 446 -20.53 7.44 1.19
C GLU A 446 -19.43 7.17 0.14
N GLU A 447 -18.27 7.83 0.18
CA GLU A 447 -17.15 7.57 -0.75
C GLU A 447 -16.52 6.16 -0.55
N THR A 448 -17.34 5.13 -0.38
CA THR A 448 -17.04 3.72 -0.05
C THR A 448 -16.38 2.94 -1.17
N GLU A 449 -16.16 3.55 -2.33
CA GLU A 449 -15.34 2.95 -3.38
C GLU A 449 -13.83 3.03 -3.08
N GLN A 450 -13.41 3.80 -2.05
CA GLN A 450 -11.98 4.02 -1.72
C GLN A 450 -11.58 3.76 -0.26
N THR A 451 -12.50 3.44 0.65
CA THR A 451 -12.16 3.21 2.07
C THR A 451 -11.37 1.90 2.24
N LEU A 452 -10.05 2.03 2.37
CA LEU A 452 -9.17 1.03 2.98
C LEU A 452 -9.51 0.95 4.48
N GLY A 453 -9.59 -0.25 5.06
CA GLY A 453 -9.48 -0.37 6.52
C GLY A 453 -8.04 -0.06 6.94
N ILE A 454 -7.81 0.63 8.05
CA ILE A 454 -6.46 1.08 8.49
C ILE A 454 -5.50 -0.10 8.75
N SER A 455 -6.00 -1.32 8.98
CA SER A 455 -5.19 -2.54 9.07
C SER A 455 -4.90 -3.22 7.72
N GLY A 456 -5.36 -2.63 6.62
CA GLY A 456 -5.49 -3.29 5.32
C GLY A 456 -6.63 -4.32 5.25
N GLN A 457 -7.49 -4.40 6.27
CA GLN A 457 -8.59 -5.38 6.37
C GLN A 457 -9.95 -4.68 6.48
N ARG A 458 -10.88 -5.02 5.59
CA ARG A 458 -12.27 -4.53 5.60
C ARG A 458 -13.20 -5.62 6.16
N PHE A 459 -14.28 -5.25 6.84
CA PHE A 459 -15.31 -6.23 7.21
C PHE A 459 -15.85 -6.96 5.97
N ALA A 460 -15.94 -6.26 4.83
CA ALA A 460 -16.30 -6.83 3.54
C ALA A 460 -15.37 -7.96 3.07
N ASP A 461 -14.08 -7.96 3.46
CA ASP A 461 -13.15 -9.06 3.14
C ASP A 461 -13.50 -10.35 3.91
N PHE A 462 -13.99 -10.21 5.15
CA PHE A 462 -14.45 -11.34 5.94
C PHE A 462 -15.83 -11.84 5.47
N VAL A 463 -16.73 -10.93 5.10
CA VAL A 463 -17.98 -11.29 4.42
C VAL A 463 -17.67 -12.07 3.13
N ALA A 464 -16.69 -11.60 2.36
CA ALA A 464 -16.23 -12.27 1.14
C ALA A 464 -15.63 -13.67 1.35
N ASP A 465 -15.03 -13.94 2.51
CA ASP A 465 -14.51 -15.26 2.86
C ASP A 465 -15.61 -16.24 3.29
N GLY A 466 -16.64 -15.78 4.02
CA GLY A 466 -17.68 -16.63 4.60
C GLY A 466 -18.93 -16.81 3.74
N LEU A 467 -19.41 -15.74 3.11
CA LEU A 467 -20.71 -15.72 2.41
C LEU A 467 -20.81 -16.70 1.23
N PRO A 468 -19.74 -16.97 0.43
CA PRO A 468 -19.80 -17.98 -0.63
C PRO A 468 -20.17 -19.40 -0.12
N ILE A 469 -19.78 -19.75 1.10
CA ILE A 469 -20.10 -21.05 1.72
C ILE A 469 -21.59 -21.09 2.06
N VAL A 470 -22.08 -20.06 2.75
CA VAL A 470 -23.50 -19.91 3.07
C VAL A 470 -24.36 -19.95 1.82
N TRP A 471 -23.91 -19.30 0.74
CA TRP A 471 -24.62 -19.30 -0.54
C TRP A 471 -24.66 -20.69 -1.20
N ALA A 472 -23.57 -21.44 -1.16
CA ALA A 472 -23.54 -22.80 -1.72
C ALA A 472 -24.37 -23.80 -0.92
N GLU A 473 -24.49 -23.61 0.39
CA GLU A 473 -25.26 -24.49 1.29
C GLU A 473 -26.76 -24.17 1.29
N HIS A 474 -27.12 -22.90 1.06
CA HIS A 474 -28.49 -22.41 1.07
C HIS A 474 -28.84 -21.54 -0.16
N PRO A 475 -28.65 -22.03 -1.39
CA PRO A 475 -28.90 -21.26 -2.62
C PRO A 475 -30.38 -20.86 -2.78
N GLU A 476 -31.30 -21.60 -2.14
CA GLU A 476 -32.74 -21.36 -2.19
C GLU A 476 -33.22 -20.17 -1.34
N LEU A 477 -32.46 -19.78 -0.31
CA LEU A 477 -32.86 -18.72 0.62
C LEU A 477 -32.75 -17.33 -0.04
N ALA A 478 -33.87 -16.59 -0.05
CA ALA A 478 -33.95 -15.28 -0.66
C ALA A 478 -33.02 -14.25 0.00
N GLU A 479 -32.90 -14.30 1.33
CA GLU A 479 -32.02 -13.43 2.11
C GLU A 479 -30.53 -13.63 1.76
N VAL A 480 -30.13 -14.88 1.52
CA VAL A 480 -28.76 -15.21 1.09
C VAL A 480 -28.50 -14.70 -0.31
N ARG A 481 -29.45 -14.89 -1.25
CA ARG A 481 -29.34 -14.29 -2.59
C ARG A 481 -29.29 -12.76 -2.52
N GLN A 482 -30.08 -12.13 -1.65
CA GLN A 482 -30.05 -10.68 -1.47
C GLN A 482 -28.66 -10.21 -1.03
N ALA A 483 -28.07 -10.83 0.00
CA ALA A 483 -26.72 -10.50 0.46
C ALA A 483 -25.66 -10.68 -0.63
N VAL A 484 -25.78 -11.73 -1.46
CA VAL A 484 -24.88 -11.93 -2.61
C VAL A 484 -25.03 -10.81 -3.64
N GLY A 485 -26.27 -10.46 -4.01
CA GLY A 485 -26.54 -9.38 -4.95
C GLY A 485 -26.02 -8.03 -4.46
N GLN A 486 -26.21 -7.74 -3.17
CA GLN A 486 -25.66 -6.56 -2.50
C GLN A 486 -24.14 -6.52 -2.61
N MET A 487 -23.45 -7.60 -2.21
CA MET A 487 -21.99 -7.71 -2.33
C MET A 487 -21.50 -7.50 -3.76
N MET A 488 -22.16 -8.06 -4.78
CA MET A 488 -21.74 -7.86 -6.18
C MET A 488 -21.83 -6.39 -6.59
N LEU A 489 -22.81 -5.65 -6.09
CA LEU A 489 -23.12 -4.28 -6.46
C LEU A 489 -22.40 -3.21 -5.61
N THR A 490 -21.91 -3.55 -4.41
CA THR A 490 -21.31 -2.57 -3.48
C THR A 490 -19.92 -2.92 -2.95
N ALA A 491 -19.50 -4.18 -2.95
CA ALA A 491 -18.21 -4.57 -2.33
C ALA A 491 -17.00 -3.95 -3.05
N PRO A 492 -15.95 -3.53 -2.32
CA PRO A 492 -14.71 -3.07 -2.96
C PRO A 492 -14.08 -4.12 -3.87
N ALA A 493 -13.26 -3.71 -4.85
CA ALA A 493 -12.71 -4.61 -5.86
C ALA A 493 -11.93 -5.79 -5.27
N GLU A 494 -11.13 -5.57 -4.22
CA GLU A 494 -10.37 -6.64 -3.56
C GLU A 494 -11.28 -7.63 -2.80
N SER A 495 -12.28 -7.13 -2.07
CA SER A 495 -13.26 -7.99 -1.38
C SER A 495 -14.08 -8.79 -2.39
N LEU A 496 -14.46 -8.18 -3.51
CA LEU A 496 -15.14 -8.85 -4.61
C LEU A 496 -14.26 -9.94 -5.23
N ARG A 497 -12.98 -9.64 -5.50
CA ARG A 497 -11.98 -10.60 -6.02
C ARG A 497 -11.86 -11.82 -5.11
N ARG A 498 -11.81 -11.60 -3.80
CA ARG A 498 -11.78 -12.66 -2.78
C ARG A 498 -13.06 -13.50 -2.80
N PHE A 499 -14.22 -12.85 -2.79
CA PHE A 499 -15.52 -13.52 -2.84
C PHE A 499 -15.59 -14.44 -4.05
N VAL A 500 -15.23 -13.93 -5.23
CA VAL A 500 -15.42 -14.65 -6.49
C VAL A 500 -14.39 -15.76 -6.68
N GLN A 501 -13.17 -15.60 -6.15
CA GLN A 501 -12.18 -16.67 -6.09
C GLN A 501 -12.73 -17.84 -5.27
N ARG A 502 -13.37 -17.57 -4.12
CA ARG A 502 -13.98 -18.60 -3.27
C ARG A 502 -15.20 -19.24 -3.91
N ALA A 503 -16.13 -18.41 -4.39
CA ALA A 503 -17.33 -18.89 -5.08
C ALA A 503 -16.99 -19.71 -6.35
N SER A 504 -15.85 -19.45 -7.00
CA SER A 504 -15.41 -20.19 -8.19
C SER A 504 -15.21 -21.69 -7.93
N PHE A 505 -14.75 -22.07 -6.72
CA PHE A 505 -14.61 -23.46 -6.31
C PHE A 505 -15.95 -24.14 -6.01
N LEU A 506 -17.01 -23.35 -5.79
CA LEU A 506 -18.37 -23.81 -5.46
C LEU A 506 -19.33 -23.71 -6.66
N ARG A 507 -18.84 -23.34 -7.86
CA ARG A 507 -19.67 -23.10 -9.06
C ARG A 507 -20.62 -24.23 -9.40
N THR A 508 -20.20 -25.47 -9.23
CA THR A 508 -21.04 -26.64 -9.51
C THR A 508 -22.27 -26.69 -8.61
N ALA A 509 -22.14 -26.30 -7.34
CA ALA A 509 -23.27 -26.22 -6.41
C ALA A 509 -24.15 -24.99 -6.68
N LEU A 510 -23.53 -23.87 -7.09
CA LEU A 510 -24.22 -22.61 -7.35
C LEU A 510 -24.97 -22.55 -8.70
N GLY A 511 -24.58 -23.37 -9.68
CA GLY A 511 -25.26 -23.46 -10.97
C GLY A 511 -25.35 -22.13 -11.73
N GLU A 512 -26.52 -21.85 -12.31
CA GLU A 512 -26.75 -20.63 -13.09
C GLU A 512 -26.68 -19.33 -12.26
N ASP A 513 -26.99 -19.40 -10.96
CA ASP A 513 -26.99 -18.22 -10.11
C ASP A 513 -25.58 -17.63 -9.94
N TYR A 514 -24.53 -18.45 -10.06
CA TYR A 514 -23.15 -17.96 -10.15
C TYR A 514 -22.97 -17.00 -11.34
N TYR A 515 -23.49 -17.36 -12.50
CA TYR A 515 -23.36 -16.55 -13.71
C TYR A 515 -24.27 -15.32 -13.69
N ARG A 516 -25.44 -15.41 -13.06
CA ARG A 516 -26.30 -14.23 -12.79
C ARG A 516 -25.62 -13.23 -11.86
N ALA A 517 -24.96 -13.70 -10.80
CA ALA A 517 -24.15 -12.83 -9.93
C ALA A 517 -22.95 -12.26 -10.69
N ALA A 518 -22.35 -13.04 -11.59
CA ALA A 518 -21.28 -12.56 -12.45
C ALA A 518 -21.74 -11.49 -13.45
N HIS A 519 -23.01 -11.55 -13.88
CA HIS A 519 -23.64 -10.52 -14.70
C HIS A 519 -23.77 -9.21 -13.91
N LEU A 520 -24.24 -9.25 -12.66
CA LEU A 520 -24.39 -8.06 -11.80
C LEU A 520 -23.08 -7.27 -11.64
N ARG A 521 -21.98 -7.95 -11.32
CA ARG A 521 -20.67 -7.30 -11.14
C ARG A 521 -20.14 -6.66 -12.43
N LEU A 522 -20.46 -7.22 -13.60
CA LEU A 522 -20.11 -6.61 -14.90
C LEU A 522 -20.94 -5.35 -15.16
N LEU A 523 -22.24 -5.37 -14.86
CA LEU A 523 -23.10 -4.17 -14.97
C LEU A 523 -22.59 -3.04 -14.07
N ARG A 524 -22.19 -3.38 -12.82
CA ARG A 524 -21.57 -2.42 -11.90
C ARG A 524 -20.27 -1.85 -12.45
N ALA A 525 -19.39 -2.68 -13.00
CA ALA A 525 -18.13 -2.22 -13.58
C ALA A 525 -18.36 -1.19 -14.70
N GLY A 526 -19.40 -1.38 -15.54
CA GLY A 526 -19.80 -0.40 -16.55
C GLY A 526 -20.43 0.87 -15.96
N GLN A 527 -21.23 0.76 -14.90
CA GLN A 527 -21.89 1.90 -14.24
C GLN A 527 -20.90 2.88 -13.60
N TRP A 528 -19.81 2.38 -13.02
CA TRP A 528 -18.83 3.19 -12.30
C TRP A 528 -18.40 4.43 -13.10
N TYR A 529 -18.14 4.24 -14.39
CA TYR A 529 -17.69 5.31 -15.25
C TYR A 529 -18.79 6.34 -15.57
N GLN A 530 -20.02 5.87 -15.74
CA GLN A 530 -21.17 6.76 -15.94
C GLN A 530 -21.38 7.68 -14.74
N ARG A 531 -21.06 7.19 -13.53
CA ARG A 531 -21.07 7.97 -12.29
C ARG A 531 -19.93 8.99 -12.23
N GLN A 532 -18.73 8.63 -12.67
CA GLN A 532 -17.56 9.53 -12.69
C GLN A 532 -17.67 10.63 -13.75
N TYR A 533 -18.35 10.37 -14.87
CA TYR A 533 -18.48 11.34 -15.96
C TYR A 533 -19.94 11.45 -16.44
N PRO A 534 -20.85 12.01 -15.62
CA PRO A 534 -22.25 12.15 -16.02
C PRO A 534 -22.35 13.00 -17.29
N ALA A 535 -23.04 12.49 -18.31
CA ALA A 535 -23.17 13.13 -19.63
C ALA A 535 -21.82 13.48 -20.31
N GLY A 536 -20.72 12.81 -19.95
CA GLY A 536 -19.39 13.06 -20.52
C GLY A 536 -18.68 14.30 -19.98
N THR A 537 -19.13 14.82 -18.84
CA THR A 537 -18.62 16.04 -18.20
C THR A 537 -18.08 15.70 -16.81
N MET A 538 -17.08 16.45 -16.31
CA MET A 538 -16.55 16.19 -14.96
C MET A 538 -17.57 16.58 -13.88
N PRO A 539 -17.66 15.86 -12.74
CA PRO A 539 -18.67 16.12 -11.71
C PRO A 539 -18.62 17.55 -11.16
N TYR A 540 -17.43 18.13 -10.98
CA TYR A 540 -17.27 19.50 -10.48
C TYR A 540 -17.75 20.58 -11.47
N GLN A 541 -18.01 20.22 -12.73
CA GLN A 541 -18.56 21.12 -13.76
C GLN A 541 -20.10 21.11 -13.76
N LEU A 542 -20.74 20.19 -13.02
CA LEU A 542 -22.18 20.05 -12.94
C LEU A 542 -22.74 20.85 -11.75
N MET A 543 -23.97 21.34 -11.88
CA MET A 543 -24.69 21.97 -10.78
C MET A 543 -25.01 20.92 -9.69
N PRO A 544 -25.03 21.28 -8.39
CA PRO A 544 -25.30 20.34 -7.29
C PRO A 544 -26.61 19.54 -7.45
N GLU A 545 -27.65 20.15 -8.02
CA GLU A 545 -28.94 19.50 -8.29
C GLU A 545 -28.79 18.37 -9.32
N VAL A 546 -27.99 18.61 -10.37
CA VAL A 546 -27.72 17.63 -11.44
C VAL A 546 -26.91 16.45 -10.90
N LEU A 547 -25.96 16.70 -9.99
CA LEU A 547 -25.21 15.65 -9.30
C LEU A 547 -26.11 14.78 -8.40
N THR A 548 -27.05 15.42 -7.71
CA THR A 548 -28.02 14.74 -6.83
C THR A 548 -28.96 13.85 -7.65
N ASP A 549 -29.55 14.38 -8.72
CA ASP A 549 -30.43 13.63 -9.63
C ASP A 549 -29.69 12.46 -10.31
N THR A 550 -28.44 12.69 -10.69
CA THR A 550 -27.56 11.67 -11.28
C THR A 550 -27.27 10.53 -10.29
N THR A 551 -26.97 10.87 -9.04
CA THR A 551 -26.71 9.86 -7.99
C THR A 551 -27.96 9.03 -7.73
N ALA A 552 -29.12 9.66 -7.60
CA ALA A 552 -30.41 8.98 -7.42
C ALA A 552 -30.76 8.06 -8.61
N HIS A 553 -30.43 8.47 -9.84
CA HIS A 553 -30.61 7.64 -11.02
C HIS A 553 -29.76 6.35 -10.97
N PHE A 554 -28.48 6.46 -10.60
CA PHE A 554 -27.60 5.29 -10.50
C PHE A 554 -27.97 4.37 -9.34
N ASP A 555 -28.43 4.91 -8.21
CA ASP A 555 -28.96 4.12 -7.11
C ASP A 555 -30.21 3.34 -7.54
N SER A 556 -31.16 4.01 -8.18
CA SER A 556 -32.36 3.34 -8.71
C SER A 556 -32.00 2.24 -9.72
N GLN A 557 -30.97 2.45 -10.54
CA GLN A 557 -30.49 1.43 -11.46
C GLN A 557 -29.90 0.21 -10.72
N ARG A 558 -29.13 0.41 -9.65
CA ARG A 558 -28.61 -0.69 -8.80
C ARG A 558 -29.76 -1.45 -8.12
N ASP A 559 -30.75 -0.74 -7.60
CA ASP A 559 -31.95 -1.34 -6.98
C ASP A 559 -32.70 -2.22 -8.00
N ASN A 560 -32.86 -1.73 -9.23
CA ASN A 560 -33.51 -2.47 -10.31
C ASN A 560 -32.71 -3.73 -10.70
N TRP A 561 -31.38 -3.66 -10.77
CA TRP A 561 -30.53 -4.82 -11.03
C TRP A 561 -30.60 -5.85 -9.91
N LEU A 562 -30.58 -5.40 -8.64
CA LEU A 562 -30.74 -6.29 -7.49
C LEU A 562 -32.11 -6.99 -7.54
N ALA A 563 -33.19 -6.26 -7.81
CA ALA A 563 -34.52 -6.84 -7.96
C ALA A 563 -34.59 -7.86 -9.11
N ALA A 564 -33.99 -7.55 -10.26
CA ALA A 564 -33.92 -8.47 -11.40
C ALA A 564 -33.10 -9.75 -11.09
N PHE A 565 -32.04 -9.63 -10.30
CA PHE A 565 -31.26 -10.77 -9.81
C PHE A 565 -32.10 -11.66 -8.88
N LEU A 566 -32.77 -11.07 -7.90
CA LEU A 566 -33.63 -11.77 -6.96
C LEU A 566 -34.80 -12.49 -7.63
N ALA A 567 -35.33 -11.92 -8.72
CA ALA A 567 -36.40 -12.49 -9.53
C ALA A 567 -35.92 -13.48 -10.60
N HIS A 568 -34.62 -13.81 -10.67
CA HIS A 568 -33.99 -14.63 -11.72
C HIS A 568 -34.25 -14.13 -13.16
N GLN A 569 -34.47 -12.82 -13.32
CA GLN A 569 -34.72 -12.18 -14.62
C GLN A 569 -33.43 -11.82 -15.36
N LEU A 570 -32.29 -11.79 -14.67
CA LEU A 570 -30.99 -11.63 -15.32
C LEU A 570 -30.59 -12.90 -16.07
N ALA A 571 -30.11 -12.72 -17.30
CA ALA A 571 -29.61 -13.81 -18.13
C ALA A 571 -28.39 -14.48 -17.47
N GLY A 572 -28.32 -15.81 -17.53
CA GLY A 572 -27.13 -16.59 -17.12
C GLY A 572 -25.95 -16.47 -18.08
N THR A 573 -26.13 -15.77 -19.20
CA THR A 573 -25.07 -15.41 -20.15
C THR A 573 -24.52 -14.02 -19.83
N LEU A 574 -23.20 -13.86 -19.87
CA LEU A 574 -22.56 -12.57 -19.59
C LEU A 574 -22.58 -11.63 -20.80
N PRO A 575 -22.78 -10.32 -20.57
CA PRO A 575 -22.67 -9.31 -21.63
C PRO A 575 -21.23 -9.19 -22.14
N ALA A 576 -21.07 -8.87 -23.43
CA ALA A 576 -19.77 -8.54 -23.99
C ALA A 576 -19.31 -7.16 -23.50
N LEU A 577 -18.00 -6.93 -23.38
CA LEU A 577 -17.45 -5.71 -22.79
C LEU A 577 -17.92 -4.45 -23.54
N HIS A 578 -17.98 -4.49 -24.87
CA HIS A 578 -18.45 -3.35 -25.68
C HIS A 578 -19.94 -3.01 -25.48
N THR A 579 -20.75 -3.92 -24.91
CA THR A 579 -22.15 -3.61 -24.56
C THR A 579 -22.26 -2.86 -23.23
N LEU A 580 -21.19 -2.89 -22.43
CA LEU A 580 -21.05 -2.15 -21.17
C LEU A 580 -20.38 -0.78 -21.41
N THR A 581 -19.69 -0.59 -22.54
CA THR A 581 -19.07 0.69 -22.92
C THR A 581 -20.08 1.66 -23.54
N TRP A 582 -20.04 2.92 -23.11
CA TRP A 582 -20.81 4.00 -23.73
C TRP A 582 -19.89 4.89 -24.59
N PRO A 583 -20.34 5.38 -25.77
CA PRO A 583 -19.50 6.22 -26.62
C PRO A 583 -19.14 7.54 -25.91
N LEU A 584 -17.84 7.76 -25.76
CA LEU A 584 -17.24 9.03 -25.33
C LEU A 584 -17.52 10.13 -26.37
N LYS A 585 -18.31 11.14 -26.00
CA LYS A 585 -18.17 12.49 -26.60
C LYS A 585 -17.24 13.27 -25.68
N ARG A 586 -15.94 13.30 -25.97
CA ARG A 586 -15.11 14.38 -25.43
C ARG A 586 -15.70 15.70 -25.95
N PRO A 587 -15.86 16.74 -25.11
CA PRO A 587 -15.92 18.10 -25.62
C PRO A 587 -14.71 18.27 -26.55
N GLN A 588 -14.90 18.84 -27.73
CA GLN A 588 -13.77 19.37 -28.50
C GLN A 588 -13.16 20.47 -27.63
N GLU A 589 -12.29 20.13 -26.70
CA GLU A 589 -11.32 21.10 -26.22
C GLU A 589 -10.52 21.49 -27.46
N GLU A 590 -10.55 22.78 -27.77
CA GLU A 590 -9.61 23.39 -28.70
C GLU A 590 -8.22 22.97 -28.23
N VAL A 591 -7.67 21.96 -28.90
CA VAL A 591 -6.29 21.56 -28.77
C VAL A 591 -5.50 22.81 -29.05
N TRP A 592 -5.03 23.48 -27.98
CA TRP A 592 -3.99 24.47 -28.08
C TRP A 592 -2.86 23.78 -28.85
N GLY A 593 -2.65 24.22 -30.08
CA GLY A 593 -1.97 23.48 -31.13
C GLY A 593 -0.53 23.13 -30.80
N ASN A 594 -0.34 22.08 -30.00
CA ASN A 594 0.87 21.31 -30.02
C ASN A 594 0.67 20.22 -31.07
N SER A 595 1.44 20.36 -32.13
CA SER A 595 1.68 19.36 -33.15
C SER A 595 2.48 18.20 -32.55
N SER A 596 1.94 17.53 -31.53
CA SER A 596 2.51 16.28 -31.05
C SER A 596 2.31 15.21 -32.12
N HIS A 597 3.38 14.51 -32.49
CA HIS A 597 3.35 13.38 -33.43
C HIS A 597 2.70 12.11 -32.82
N ARG A 598 1.83 12.26 -31.83
CA ARG A 598 1.29 11.17 -31.00
C ARG A 598 -0.22 11.29 -30.83
N ARG A 599 -0.90 10.14 -30.74
CA ARG A 599 -2.34 10.06 -30.44
C ARG A 599 -2.52 9.81 -28.95
N ASP A 600 -3.36 10.59 -28.29
CA ASP A 600 -3.77 10.32 -26.91
C ASP A 600 -4.59 9.03 -26.82
N LEU A 601 -4.26 8.20 -25.84
CA LEU A 601 -5.10 7.07 -25.46
C LEU A 601 -6.47 7.56 -24.96
N GLU A 602 -7.55 7.03 -25.53
CA GLU A 602 -8.90 7.25 -25.00
C GLU A 602 -9.00 6.69 -23.57
N GLU A 603 -9.50 7.49 -22.63
CA GLU A 603 -9.69 7.03 -21.26
C GLU A 603 -10.62 5.82 -21.22
N HIS A 604 -10.25 4.83 -20.39
CA HIS A 604 -11.04 3.64 -20.20
C HIS A 604 -12.37 3.96 -19.52
N PRO A 605 -13.51 3.50 -20.05
CA PRO A 605 -14.81 3.80 -19.47
C PRO A 605 -15.16 2.88 -18.29
N PHE A 606 -14.19 2.48 -17.45
CA PHE A 606 -14.43 1.58 -16.31
C PHE A 606 -13.37 1.77 -15.20
N ASN A 607 -13.72 1.35 -13.99
CA ASN A 607 -12.74 1.11 -12.93
C ASN A 607 -12.02 -0.21 -13.19
N GLU A 608 -10.69 -0.16 -13.33
CA GLU A 608 -9.91 -1.30 -13.79
C GLU A 608 -9.74 -2.40 -12.76
N GLU A 609 -9.59 -2.03 -11.48
CA GLU A 609 -9.57 -2.98 -10.36
C GLU A 609 -10.90 -3.75 -10.28
N LEU A 610 -12.02 -3.01 -10.40
CA LEU A 610 -13.37 -3.57 -10.37
C LEU A 610 -13.63 -4.45 -11.60
N LEU A 611 -13.16 -4.04 -12.78
CA LEU A 611 -13.29 -4.84 -14.00
C LEU A 611 -12.49 -6.14 -13.90
N ALA A 612 -11.23 -6.08 -13.44
CA ALA A 612 -10.43 -7.27 -13.17
C ALA A 612 -11.10 -8.20 -12.14
N ALA A 613 -11.68 -7.65 -11.07
CA ALA A 613 -12.44 -8.42 -10.09
C ALA A 613 -13.74 -9.02 -10.68
N ALA A 614 -14.41 -8.32 -11.59
CA ALA A 614 -15.62 -8.78 -12.25
C ALA A 614 -15.37 -9.95 -13.22
N TYR A 615 -14.18 -10.03 -13.82
CA TYR A 615 -13.78 -11.16 -14.67
C TYR A 615 -13.11 -12.30 -13.88
N ALA A 616 -12.66 -12.05 -12.66
CA ALA A 616 -12.06 -13.08 -11.81
C ALA A 616 -13.04 -14.23 -11.48
N GLY A 617 -12.54 -15.45 -11.47
CA GLY A 617 -13.31 -16.66 -11.17
C GLY A 617 -14.18 -17.19 -12.34
N LEU A 618 -14.24 -16.49 -13.48
CA LEU A 618 -14.90 -17.00 -14.68
C LEU A 618 -14.19 -18.24 -15.24
N PRO A 619 -14.90 -19.15 -15.93
CA PRO A 619 -14.26 -20.30 -16.57
C PRO A 619 -13.21 -19.88 -17.59
N THR A 620 -12.08 -20.58 -17.56
CA THR A 620 -11.00 -20.37 -18.53
C THR A 620 -11.29 -21.18 -19.80
N PRO A 621 -10.82 -20.72 -20.97
CA PRO A 621 -10.98 -21.49 -22.21
C PRO A 621 -10.21 -22.82 -22.19
N VAL A 622 -9.28 -22.99 -21.26
CA VAL A 622 -8.54 -24.24 -21.04
C VAL A 622 -9.41 -25.27 -20.31
N ALA A 623 -10.10 -24.85 -19.24
CA ALA A 623 -10.97 -25.74 -18.47
C ALA A 623 -12.31 -26.01 -19.18
N GLU A 624 -12.87 -25.00 -19.82
CA GLU A 624 -14.16 -25.04 -20.50
C GLU A 624 -14.05 -24.38 -21.89
N PRO A 625 -13.77 -25.14 -22.96
CA PRO A 625 -13.54 -24.60 -24.31
C PRO A 625 -14.68 -23.74 -24.89
N SER A 626 -15.91 -23.91 -24.41
CA SER A 626 -17.07 -23.08 -24.77
C SER A 626 -16.85 -21.59 -24.46
N TRP A 627 -15.99 -21.26 -23.50
CA TRP A 627 -15.66 -19.88 -23.12
C TRP A 627 -14.64 -19.20 -24.03
N GLY A 628 -14.04 -19.93 -24.98
CA GLY A 628 -13.06 -19.37 -25.91
C GLY A 628 -13.59 -18.17 -26.71
N ALA A 629 -14.84 -18.23 -27.16
CA ALA A 629 -15.45 -17.12 -27.92
C ALA A 629 -15.66 -15.86 -27.07
N PHE A 630 -16.07 -16.03 -25.81
CA PHE A 630 -16.26 -14.93 -24.86
C PHE A 630 -14.94 -14.19 -24.62
N TRP A 631 -13.88 -14.91 -24.24
CA TRP A 631 -12.56 -14.30 -23.98
C TRP A 631 -11.92 -13.68 -25.23
N GLN A 632 -12.12 -14.30 -26.41
CA GLN A 632 -11.69 -13.69 -27.68
C GLN A 632 -12.42 -12.36 -27.95
N GLN A 633 -13.71 -12.28 -27.64
CA GLN A 633 -14.47 -11.03 -27.77
C GLN A 633 -14.01 -9.99 -26.74
N THR A 634 -13.80 -10.36 -25.48
CA THR A 634 -13.26 -9.48 -24.43
C THR A 634 -11.89 -8.89 -24.83
N LEU A 635 -11.02 -9.72 -25.42
CA LEU A 635 -9.74 -9.24 -25.95
C LEU A 635 -9.96 -8.23 -27.09
N ARG A 636 -10.83 -8.54 -28.07
CA ARG A 636 -11.12 -7.61 -29.17
C ARG A 636 -11.66 -6.28 -28.65
N ASP A 637 -12.58 -6.31 -27.71
CA ASP A 637 -13.16 -5.12 -27.10
C ASP A 637 -12.08 -4.30 -26.37
N THR A 638 -11.17 -4.97 -25.65
CA THR A 638 -10.04 -4.32 -24.97
C THR A 638 -9.04 -3.69 -25.94
N LEU A 639 -8.77 -4.35 -27.07
CA LEU A 639 -7.82 -3.85 -28.08
C LEU A 639 -8.45 -2.80 -29.00
N ALA A 640 -9.78 -2.75 -29.14
CA ALA A 640 -10.48 -1.83 -30.04
C ALA A 640 -10.13 -0.36 -29.74
N ARG A 641 -9.98 0.00 -28.46
CA ARG A 641 -9.58 1.35 -28.02
C ARG A 641 -8.17 1.76 -28.48
N LEU A 642 -7.29 0.77 -28.69
CA LEU A 642 -5.91 0.98 -29.12
C LEU A 642 -5.81 1.16 -30.64
N GLN A 643 -6.82 0.74 -31.40
CA GLN A 643 -6.82 0.86 -32.85
C GLN A 643 -7.12 2.31 -33.29
N PRO A 644 -6.52 2.78 -34.41
CA PRO A 644 -6.84 4.09 -34.97
C PRO A 644 -8.28 4.13 -35.50
N LYS A 645 -8.90 5.31 -35.48
CA LYS A 645 -10.22 5.51 -36.08
C LYS A 645 -10.14 5.41 -37.60
N THR A 646 -11.26 5.09 -38.25
CA THR A 646 -11.35 5.03 -39.71
C THR A 646 -10.91 6.35 -40.34
N GLY A 647 -9.83 6.33 -41.13
CA GLY A 647 -9.26 7.50 -41.80
C GLY A 647 -8.15 8.23 -41.02
N GLU A 648 -7.82 7.78 -39.80
CA GLU A 648 -6.74 8.35 -38.98
C GLU A 648 -5.36 7.81 -39.41
N THR A 649 -4.35 8.67 -39.39
CA THR A 649 -2.97 8.28 -39.74
C THR A 649 -2.35 7.49 -38.59
N ARG A 650 -1.59 6.43 -38.90
CA ARG A 650 -0.89 5.62 -37.89
C ARG A 650 0.33 6.34 -37.26
N VAL A 651 0.11 7.27 -36.33
CA VAL A 651 1.06 7.92 -35.39
C VAL A 651 1.20 7.23 -34.02
N GLU A 652 2.33 7.30 -33.34
CA GLU A 652 2.55 6.61 -32.04
C GLU A 652 1.44 6.89 -31.00
N LEU A 653 0.97 5.85 -30.30
CA LEU A 653 -0.03 5.97 -29.23
C LEU A 653 0.64 6.38 -27.91
N GLU A 654 0.22 7.50 -27.35
CA GLU A 654 0.68 8.00 -26.06
C GLU A 654 -0.12 7.38 -24.90
N GLY A 655 0.59 6.72 -23.99
CA GLY A 655 0.02 6.09 -22.80
C GLY A 655 0.75 4.81 -22.41
N PHE A 656 0.42 4.30 -21.22
CA PHE A 656 0.96 3.05 -20.70
C PHE A 656 -0.16 2.03 -20.43
N PRO A 657 0.12 0.72 -20.54
CA PRO A 657 -0.79 -0.32 -20.10
C PRO A 657 -1.18 -0.11 -18.64
N ARG A 658 -2.46 -0.34 -18.35
CA ARG A 658 -3.01 -0.14 -17.01
C ARG A 658 -3.36 -1.49 -16.35
N GLU A 659 -4.00 -1.48 -15.19
CA GLU A 659 -4.23 -2.69 -14.39
C GLU A 659 -5.04 -3.74 -15.14
N TRP A 660 -6.11 -3.32 -15.84
CA TRP A 660 -6.93 -4.25 -16.63
C TRP A 660 -6.10 -4.95 -17.72
N ASP A 661 -5.24 -4.20 -18.42
CA ASP A 661 -4.40 -4.73 -19.50
C ASP A 661 -3.42 -5.78 -18.96
N SER A 662 -2.75 -5.45 -17.85
CA SER A 662 -1.82 -6.35 -17.17
C SER A 662 -2.51 -7.62 -16.68
N TRP A 663 -3.69 -7.48 -16.05
CA TRP A 663 -4.46 -8.60 -15.57
C TRP A 663 -4.91 -9.53 -16.72
N LEU A 664 -5.52 -8.96 -17.76
CA LEU A 664 -6.01 -9.74 -18.91
C LEU A 664 -4.87 -10.44 -19.65
N PHE A 665 -3.75 -9.74 -19.90
CA PHE A 665 -2.60 -10.34 -20.59
C PHE A 665 -1.95 -11.43 -19.76
N THR A 666 -1.91 -11.29 -18.43
CA THR A 666 -1.42 -12.35 -17.54
C THR A 666 -2.26 -13.62 -17.68
N GLN A 667 -3.59 -13.49 -17.73
CA GLN A 667 -4.49 -14.63 -17.95
C GLN A 667 -4.27 -15.26 -19.32
N LEU A 668 -4.25 -14.45 -20.38
CA LEU A 668 -4.06 -14.94 -21.75
C LEU A 668 -2.76 -15.72 -21.90
N VAL A 669 -1.64 -15.14 -21.46
CA VAL A 669 -0.30 -15.76 -21.50
C VAL A 669 -0.28 -17.13 -20.81
N ALA A 670 -0.95 -17.26 -19.66
CA ALA A 670 -1.05 -18.54 -18.94
C ALA A 670 -1.83 -19.62 -19.71
N TRP A 671 -2.78 -19.23 -20.55
CA TRP A 671 -3.61 -20.16 -21.33
C TRP A 671 -2.95 -20.60 -22.64
N LEU A 672 -2.18 -19.73 -23.30
CA LEU A 672 -1.64 -19.97 -24.64
C LEU A 672 -0.96 -21.34 -24.86
N PRO A 673 -0.13 -21.88 -23.94
CA PRO A 673 0.52 -23.17 -24.14
C PRO A 673 -0.46 -24.35 -24.09
N GLN A 674 -1.60 -24.15 -23.45
CA GLN A 674 -2.60 -25.19 -23.19
C GLN A 674 -3.72 -25.19 -24.25
N LEU A 675 -3.83 -24.12 -25.04
CA LEU A 675 -4.83 -23.99 -26.09
C LEU A 675 -4.40 -24.69 -27.40
N PRO A 676 -5.37 -25.16 -28.21
CA PRO A 676 -5.11 -25.56 -29.60
C PRO A 676 -4.43 -24.43 -30.39
N ALA A 677 -3.56 -24.77 -31.34
CA ALA A 677 -2.74 -23.78 -32.06
C ALA A 677 -3.57 -22.66 -32.72
N ALA A 678 -4.71 -23.01 -33.34
CA ALA A 678 -5.62 -22.04 -33.96
C ALA A 678 -6.25 -21.08 -32.94
N GLU A 679 -6.56 -21.55 -31.73
CA GLU A 679 -7.14 -20.72 -30.67
C GLU A 679 -6.09 -19.86 -29.99
N ALA A 680 -4.91 -20.43 -29.69
CA ALA A 680 -3.77 -19.67 -29.18
C ALA A 680 -3.44 -18.50 -30.11
N ARG A 681 -3.39 -18.76 -31.42
CA ARG A 681 -3.16 -17.74 -32.45
C ARG A 681 -4.20 -16.63 -32.45
N ARG A 682 -5.49 -16.96 -32.29
CA ARG A 682 -6.57 -15.95 -32.16
C ARG A 682 -6.43 -15.07 -30.92
N CYS A 683 -5.70 -15.51 -29.90
CA CYS A 683 -5.45 -14.74 -28.68
C CYS A 683 -4.20 -13.86 -28.78
N TRP A 684 -3.06 -14.36 -29.28
CA TRP A 684 -1.83 -13.55 -29.32
C TRP A 684 -1.68 -12.67 -30.57
N GLU A 685 -2.21 -13.10 -31.73
CA GLU A 685 -2.01 -12.39 -33.00
C GLU A 685 -2.58 -10.96 -32.97
N PRO A 686 -3.80 -10.72 -32.44
CA PRO A 686 -4.34 -9.35 -32.35
C PRO A 686 -3.49 -8.40 -31.51
N VAL A 687 -2.80 -8.91 -30.48
CA VAL A 687 -1.90 -8.12 -29.64
C VAL A 687 -0.64 -7.76 -30.43
N LEU A 688 0.02 -8.74 -31.07
CA LEU A 688 1.21 -8.50 -31.88
C LEU A 688 0.91 -7.64 -33.14
N ALA A 689 -0.32 -7.66 -33.65
CA ALA A 689 -0.76 -6.84 -34.77
C ALA A 689 -0.76 -5.33 -34.47
N LEU A 690 -0.76 -4.94 -33.19
CA LEU A 690 -0.59 -3.54 -32.80
C LEU A 690 0.80 -3.00 -33.17
N GLY A 691 1.84 -3.85 -33.14
CA GLY A 691 3.20 -3.53 -33.55
C GLY A 691 3.77 -2.26 -32.89
N LEU A 692 4.46 -1.44 -33.68
CA LEU A 692 5.14 -0.22 -33.20
C LEU A 692 4.18 0.88 -32.72
N TRP A 693 2.92 0.86 -33.17
CA TRP A 693 1.94 1.90 -32.86
C TRP A 693 1.56 1.93 -31.37
N ALA A 694 1.26 0.76 -30.79
CA ALA A 694 0.95 0.62 -29.35
C ALA A 694 2.02 -0.24 -28.67
N HIS A 695 3.28 0.17 -28.85
CA HIS A 695 4.45 -0.61 -28.47
C HIS A 695 4.46 -0.99 -26.98
N GLU A 696 3.99 -0.12 -26.07
CA GLU A 696 3.97 -0.43 -24.62
C GLU A 696 3.08 -1.64 -24.28
N TRP A 697 1.94 -1.82 -24.96
CA TRP A 697 1.05 -2.99 -24.76
C TRP A 697 1.67 -4.27 -25.32
N VAL A 698 2.26 -4.18 -26.51
CA VAL A 698 2.97 -5.31 -27.12
C VAL A 698 4.13 -5.74 -26.22
N LYS A 699 4.92 -4.77 -25.74
CA LYS A 699 6.04 -5.00 -24.84
C LYS A 699 5.60 -5.66 -23.53
N LEU A 700 4.55 -5.16 -22.87
CA LEU A 700 4.01 -5.78 -21.65
C LEU A 700 3.64 -7.26 -21.90
N PHE A 701 2.88 -7.52 -22.96
CA PHE A 701 2.48 -8.89 -23.31
C PHE A 701 3.70 -9.81 -23.50
N LEU A 702 4.74 -9.33 -24.19
CA LEU A 702 5.97 -10.09 -24.42
C LEU A 702 6.78 -10.29 -23.15
N GLN A 703 6.83 -9.31 -22.25
CA GLN A 703 7.49 -9.45 -20.95
C GLN A 703 6.80 -10.51 -20.08
N LEU A 704 5.47 -10.55 -20.08
CA LEU A 704 4.69 -11.60 -19.41
C LEU A 704 4.95 -12.97 -20.04
N TRP A 705 4.92 -13.05 -21.38
CA TRP A 705 5.18 -14.29 -22.14
C TRP A 705 6.57 -14.86 -21.88
N THR A 706 7.61 -14.05 -22.07
CA THR A 706 9.00 -14.45 -21.81
C THR A 706 9.19 -14.80 -20.34
N GLY A 707 8.50 -14.08 -19.44
CA GLY A 707 8.43 -14.36 -18.02
C GLY A 707 8.03 -15.81 -17.69
N LEU A 708 6.93 -16.25 -18.31
CA LEU A 708 6.40 -17.61 -18.22
C LEU A 708 7.33 -18.63 -18.88
N ALA A 709 7.79 -18.36 -20.11
CA ALA A 709 8.58 -19.29 -20.89
C ALA A 709 9.94 -19.60 -20.24
N PHE A 710 10.59 -18.60 -19.62
CA PHE A 710 11.83 -18.83 -18.85
C PHE A 710 11.60 -19.64 -17.58
N GLY A 711 10.39 -19.59 -16.99
CA GLY A 711 10.02 -20.41 -15.84
C GLY A 711 9.70 -21.87 -16.19
N GLN A 712 9.46 -22.17 -17.47
CA GLN A 712 9.09 -23.50 -17.95
C GLN A 712 9.86 -23.89 -19.24
N PRO A 713 11.20 -23.93 -19.21
CA PRO A 713 12.03 -24.08 -20.42
C PRO A 713 11.85 -25.43 -21.13
N ALA A 714 11.33 -26.46 -20.47
CA ALA A 714 11.06 -27.78 -21.07
C ALA A 714 9.69 -27.90 -21.77
N ASN A 715 8.83 -26.87 -21.68
CA ASN A 715 7.48 -26.94 -22.24
C ASN A 715 7.49 -26.71 -23.77
N LEU A 716 7.33 -27.78 -24.54
CA LEU A 716 7.35 -27.73 -26.01
C LEU A 716 6.18 -26.93 -26.62
N ALA A 717 5.05 -26.82 -25.93
CA ALA A 717 3.93 -26.00 -26.40
C ALA A 717 4.26 -24.50 -26.31
N LEU A 718 5.01 -24.08 -25.28
CA LEU A 718 5.57 -22.73 -25.19
C LEU A 718 6.53 -22.47 -26.36
N HIS A 719 7.43 -23.41 -26.66
CA HIS A 719 8.39 -23.27 -27.77
C HIS A 719 7.67 -23.01 -29.08
N ARG A 720 6.64 -23.82 -29.38
CA ARG A 720 5.80 -23.68 -30.59
C ARG A 720 5.20 -22.29 -30.70
N VAL A 721 4.49 -21.84 -29.67
CA VAL A 721 3.81 -20.54 -29.69
C VAL A 721 4.81 -19.38 -29.82
N TRP A 722 5.97 -19.48 -29.14
CA TRP A 722 7.01 -18.45 -29.26
C TRP A 722 7.57 -18.39 -30.69
N CYS A 723 7.84 -19.54 -31.30
CA CYS A 723 8.26 -19.64 -32.69
C CYS A 723 7.24 -19.00 -33.64
N GLU A 724 5.95 -19.28 -33.46
CA GLU A 724 4.86 -18.71 -34.27
C GLU A 724 4.77 -17.18 -34.13
N MET A 725 4.94 -16.64 -32.92
CA MET A 725 4.96 -15.19 -32.67
C MET A 725 6.13 -14.52 -33.39
N VAL A 726 7.31 -15.13 -33.37
CA VAL A 726 8.50 -14.60 -34.05
C VAL A 726 8.35 -14.67 -35.57
N ASP A 727 7.81 -15.77 -36.10
CA ASP A 727 7.51 -15.89 -37.54
C ASP A 727 6.51 -14.83 -38.00
N TYR A 728 5.47 -14.58 -37.19
CA TYR A 728 4.51 -13.52 -37.46
C TYR A 728 5.17 -12.14 -37.45
N ALA A 729 5.98 -11.83 -36.44
CA ALA A 729 6.67 -10.54 -36.35
C ALA A 729 7.64 -10.32 -37.54
N LEU A 730 8.34 -11.37 -37.99
CA LEU A 730 9.23 -11.30 -39.16
C LEU A 730 8.47 -11.04 -40.46
N ALA A 731 7.22 -11.51 -40.58
CA ALA A 731 6.38 -11.33 -41.75
C ALA A 731 5.50 -10.07 -41.72
N SER A 732 5.32 -9.46 -40.55
CA SER A 732 4.33 -8.40 -40.33
C SER A 732 4.89 -7.00 -40.64
N PRO A 733 4.24 -6.22 -41.52
CA PRO A 733 4.60 -4.81 -41.73
C PRO A 733 4.46 -3.94 -40.47
N ALA A 734 3.64 -4.36 -39.50
CA ALA A 734 3.45 -3.62 -38.24
C ALA A 734 4.72 -3.58 -37.38
N TRP A 735 5.70 -4.45 -37.65
CA TRP A 735 7.00 -4.56 -36.97
C TRP A 735 8.15 -3.93 -37.76
N THR A 736 7.86 -3.38 -38.94
CA THR A 736 8.83 -2.70 -39.80
C THR A 736 8.64 -1.19 -39.74
N ASN A 737 9.69 -0.46 -39.37
CA ASN A 737 9.69 1.00 -39.31
C ASN A 737 9.82 1.64 -40.71
N THR A 738 8.96 2.60 -41.03
CA THR A 738 9.02 3.43 -42.25
C THR A 738 9.35 4.91 -41.99
N GLY A 739 9.58 5.33 -40.73
CA GLY A 739 9.85 6.72 -40.32
C GLY A 739 11.02 6.90 -39.35
N GLN A 740 11.31 8.14 -38.91
CA GLN A 740 12.48 8.42 -38.03
C GLN A 740 12.27 8.09 -36.54
N THR A 741 11.03 8.16 -36.02
CA THR A 741 10.71 7.89 -34.60
C THR A 741 10.55 6.41 -34.27
N GLY A 742 10.24 5.55 -35.25
CA GLY A 742 10.01 4.11 -35.03
C GLY A 742 11.28 3.26 -34.81
N PHE A 743 12.48 3.82 -34.96
CA PHE A 743 13.73 3.05 -34.86
C PHE A 743 14.02 2.58 -33.43
N TYR A 744 13.66 3.39 -32.42
CA TYR A 744 13.89 3.08 -31.01
C TYR A 744 12.98 1.93 -30.54
N HIS A 745 11.67 2.11 -30.70
CA HIS A 745 10.65 1.15 -30.28
C HIS A 745 10.75 -0.18 -31.05
N GLN A 746 11.19 -0.14 -32.31
CA GLN A 746 11.42 -1.36 -33.09
C GLN A 746 12.50 -2.23 -32.46
N GLY A 747 13.65 -1.65 -32.10
CA GLY A 747 14.70 -2.42 -31.42
C GLY A 747 14.22 -2.98 -30.08
N GLU A 748 13.46 -2.19 -29.33
CA GLU A 748 12.90 -2.59 -28.03
C GLU A 748 11.91 -3.76 -28.13
N LEU A 749 10.93 -3.69 -29.04
CA LEU A 749 9.98 -4.80 -29.23
C LEU A 749 10.66 -6.09 -29.66
N TRP A 750 11.68 -6.00 -30.52
CA TRP A 750 12.46 -7.17 -30.93
C TRP A 750 13.24 -7.78 -29.76
N ARG A 751 13.89 -6.96 -28.92
CA ARG A 751 14.59 -7.46 -27.74
C ARG A 751 13.62 -8.08 -26.73
N ALA A 752 12.43 -7.48 -26.53
CA ALA A 752 11.39 -8.07 -25.71
C ALA A 752 10.91 -9.42 -26.26
N LEU A 753 10.62 -9.50 -27.57
CA LEU A 753 10.14 -10.72 -28.23
C LEU A 753 11.18 -11.84 -28.22
N LEU A 754 12.46 -11.52 -28.40
CA LEU A 754 13.53 -12.53 -28.41
C LEU A 754 14.07 -12.84 -26.99
N GLY A 755 13.54 -12.19 -25.95
CA GLY A 755 13.98 -12.37 -24.57
C GLY A 755 15.36 -11.77 -24.28
N LEU A 756 15.83 -10.85 -25.11
CA LEU A 756 17.15 -10.20 -24.97
C LEU A 756 17.17 -9.09 -23.90
N ASP A 757 16.01 -8.60 -23.44
CA ASP A 757 15.93 -7.66 -22.30
C ASP A 757 16.16 -8.36 -20.94
N GLN A 758 16.17 -9.70 -20.90
CA GLN A 758 16.29 -10.50 -19.67
C GLN A 758 17.53 -11.42 -19.71
N LEU A 759 18.69 -10.86 -20.08
CA LEU A 759 19.93 -11.62 -20.29
C LEU A 759 20.33 -12.54 -19.12
N ASN A 760 20.05 -12.13 -17.89
CA ASN A 760 20.35 -12.90 -16.66
C ASN A 760 19.50 -14.17 -16.49
N ARG A 761 18.41 -14.33 -17.25
CA ARG A 761 17.54 -15.52 -17.21
C ARG A 761 17.96 -16.61 -18.19
N TRP A 762 18.85 -16.32 -19.12
CA TRP A 762 19.42 -17.31 -20.04
C TRP A 762 20.51 -18.14 -19.36
N ARG A 763 20.10 -19.18 -18.62
CA ARG A 763 21.01 -20.13 -17.96
C ARG A 763 21.08 -21.44 -18.76
N ALA A 764 21.96 -22.35 -18.36
CA ALA A 764 22.13 -23.63 -19.04
C ALA A 764 20.81 -24.42 -19.19
N GLU A 765 19.87 -24.26 -18.25
CA GLU A 765 18.53 -24.86 -18.28
C GLU A 765 17.67 -24.38 -19.47
N GLN A 766 17.92 -23.19 -20.01
CA GLN A 766 17.17 -22.60 -21.13
C GLN A 766 17.78 -22.93 -22.51
N THR A 767 18.79 -23.81 -22.58
CA THR A 767 19.49 -24.15 -23.85
C THR A 767 18.53 -24.69 -24.91
N THR A 768 17.62 -25.60 -24.54
CA THR A 768 16.65 -26.20 -25.48
C THR A 768 15.70 -25.15 -26.07
N LEU A 769 15.28 -24.20 -25.24
CA LEU A 769 14.45 -23.06 -25.63
C LEU A 769 15.20 -22.13 -26.59
N ALA A 770 16.47 -21.79 -26.30
CA ALA A 770 17.31 -20.98 -27.17
C ALA A 770 17.49 -21.64 -28.55
N GLU A 771 17.82 -22.94 -28.58
CA GLU A 771 18.00 -23.69 -29.82
C GLU A 771 16.70 -23.77 -30.65
N SER A 772 15.52 -23.76 -30.03
CA SER A 772 14.24 -23.73 -30.78
C SER A 772 14.06 -22.44 -31.61
N LEU A 773 14.64 -21.32 -31.13
CA LEU A 773 14.56 -20.00 -31.77
C LEU A 773 15.72 -19.75 -32.74
N ARG A 774 16.75 -20.60 -32.74
CA ARG A 774 18.00 -20.40 -33.49
C ARG A 774 17.83 -19.98 -34.96
N PRO A 775 16.99 -20.65 -35.77
CA PRO A 775 16.83 -20.25 -37.17
C PRO A 775 16.28 -18.83 -37.34
N ARG A 776 15.46 -18.37 -36.38
CA ARG A 776 14.79 -17.07 -36.41
C ARG A 776 15.71 -15.95 -35.97
N TRP A 777 16.60 -16.20 -35.01
CA TRP A 777 17.68 -15.26 -34.67
C TRP A 777 18.60 -15.01 -35.86
N ALA A 778 18.92 -16.05 -36.63
CA ALA A 778 19.73 -15.92 -37.82
C ALA A 778 19.09 -15.01 -38.88
N ILE A 779 17.75 -15.00 -39.00
CA ILE A 779 16.99 -14.13 -39.91
C ILE A 779 16.94 -12.71 -39.35
N TRP A 780 16.56 -12.57 -38.08
CA TRP A 780 16.46 -11.28 -37.39
C TRP A 780 17.80 -10.52 -37.40
N ALA A 781 18.89 -11.19 -37.06
CA ALA A 781 20.21 -10.58 -36.99
C ALA A 781 20.68 -10.04 -38.36
N ARG A 782 20.20 -10.58 -39.48
CA ARG A 782 20.57 -10.03 -40.81
C ARG A 782 20.01 -8.63 -41.03
N VAL A 783 18.88 -8.33 -40.41
CA VAL A 783 18.09 -7.12 -40.69
C VAL A 783 18.31 -6.07 -39.60
N TYR A 784 18.38 -6.48 -38.34
CA TYR A 784 18.25 -5.56 -37.21
C TYR A 784 19.52 -5.33 -36.39
N ILE A 785 20.63 -5.98 -36.73
CA ILE A 785 21.90 -5.85 -35.99
C ILE A 785 22.63 -4.52 -36.25
N GLY A 786 22.18 -3.76 -37.26
CA GLY A 786 22.66 -2.39 -37.49
C GLY A 786 22.30 -1.39 -36.38
N ASN A 787 21.38 -1.75 -35.47
CA ASN A 787 21.10 -1.00 -34.25
C ASN A 787 22.06 -1.45 -33.13
N ALA A 788 22.82 -0.52 -32.55
CA ALA A 788 23.85 -0.83 -31.55
C ALA A 788 23.29 -1.58 -30.33
N ARG A 789 22.14 -1.16 -29.81
CA ARG A 789 21.49 -1.83 -28.66
C ARG A 789 21.04 -3.25 -28.97
N ASN A 790 20.66 -3.54 -30.21
CA ASN A 790 20.35 -4.92 -30.62
C ASN A 790 21.62 -5.78 -30.69
N ALA A 791 22.73 -5.18 -31.15
CA ALA A 791 24.01 -5.87 -31.23
C ALA A 791 24.62 -6.13 -29.85
N ASP A 792 24.56 -5.14 -28.95
CA ASP A 792 24.93 -5.27 -27.55
C ASP A 792 24.14 -6.40 -26.88
N ALA A 793 22.81 -6.36 -26.99
CA ALA A 793 21.96 -7.38 -26.38
C ALA A 793 22.18 -8.78 -26.97
N LEU A 794 22.42 -8.89 -28.29
CA LEU A 794 22.77 -10.18 -28.91
C LEU A 794 24.15 -10.68 -28.43
N ALA A 795 25.16 -9.81 -28.34
CA ALA A 795 26.49 -10.18 -27.85
C ALA A 795 26.41 -10.64 -26.38
N GLY A 796 25.70 -9.87 -25.55
CA GLY A 796 25.48 -10.19 -24.14
C GLY A 796 24.66 -11.47 -23.92
N PHE A 797 23.79 -11.84 -24.86
CA PHE A 797 23.09 -13.13 -24.87
C PHE A 797 24.03 -14.28 -25.29
N LEU A 798 24.80 -14.12 -26.37
CA LEU A 798 25.71 -15.14 -26.87
C LEU A 798 26.82 -15.50 -25.86
N ALA A 799 27.16 -14.57 -24.96
CA ALA A 799 28.05 -14.82 -23.84
C ALA A 799 27.43 -15.68 -22.71
N ARG A 800 26.13 -16.01 -22.76
CA ARG A 800 25.44 -16.79 -21.72
C ARG A 800 25.52 -18.29 -21.95
N PRO A 801 25.45 -19.12 -20.88
CA PRO A 801 25.51 -20.58 -21.00
C PRO A 801 24.45 -21.19 -21.92
N ALA A 802 23.25 -20.60 -21.98
CA ALA A 802 22.16 -21.06 -22.84
C ALA A 802 22.50 -21.00 -24.34
N ALA A 803 23.45 -20.14 -24.72
CA ALA A 803 23.77 -19.82 -26.10
C ALA A 803 24.98 -20.60 -26.65
N VAL A 804 25.55 -21.53 -25.88
CA VAL A 804 26.83 -22.19 -26.21
C VAL A 804 26.84 -22.83 -27.60
N GLY A 805 25.72 -23.41 -28.04
CA GLY A 805 25.57 -24.02 -29.36
C GLY A 805 25.49 -23.03 -30.53
N MET A 806 25.42 -21.73 -30.25
CA MET A 806 25.16 -20.66 -31.20
C MET A 806 26.29 -19.62 -31.27
N VAL A 807 27.28 -19.69 -30.37
CA VAL A 807 28.38 -18.71 -30.28
C VAL A 807 29.08 -18.51 -31.62
N LEU A 808 29.50 -19.60 -32.29
CA LEU A 808 30.24 -19.53 -33.55
C LEU A 808 29.43 -18.86 -34.67
N GLU A 809 28.15 -19.22 -34.80
CA GLU A 809 27.25 -18.64 -35.79
C GLU A 809 26.98 -17.15 -35.48
N GLY A 810 26.83 -16.83 -34.20
CA GLY A 810 26.61 -15.49 -33.67
C GLY A 810 27.75 -14.52 -33.94
N LEU A 811 29.01 -14.97 -33.87
CA LEU A 811 30.17 -14.19 -34.28
C LEU A 811 30.04 -13.75 -35.75
N GLY A 812 29.63 -14.68 -36.62
CA GLY A 812 29.37 -14.40 -38.03
C GLY A 812 28.19 -13.45 -38.28
N TRP A 813 27.26 -13.31 -37.33
CA TRP A 813 26.18 -12.32 -37.40
C TRP A 813 26.68 -10.91 -37.02
N LEU A 814 27.45 -10.81 -35.93
CA LEU A 814 27.98 -9.54 -35.38
C LEU A 814 29.12 -8.93 -36.21
N ALA A 815 29.85 -9.74 -36.98
CA ALA A 815 30.86 -9.24 -37.92
C ALA A 815 30.26 -8.51 -39.13
N ARG A 816 28.97 -8.69 -39.45
CA ARG A 816 28.32 -8.09 -40.64
C ARG A 816 28.22 -6.56 -40.60
N PRO A 817 27.88 -5.90 -39.48
CA PRO A 817 28.01 -4.45 -39.34
C PRO A 817 29.39 -3.90 -39.76
N ALA A 818 30.47 -4.64 -39.50
CA ALA A 818 31.82 -4.23 -39.87
C ALA A 818 32.06 -4.21 -41.40
N THR A 819 31.18 -4.84 -42.18
CA THR A 819 31.19 -4.81 -43.67
C THR A 819 30.30 -3.72 -44.29
N TYR A 820 29.38 -3.09 -43.56
CA TYR A 820 28.56 -1.98 -44.06
C TYR A 820 29.19 -0.64 -43.69
N ARG A 821 29.02 0.38 -44.56
CA ARG A 821 29.54 1.76 -44.41
C ARG A 821 29.55 2.18 -42.94
N GLN A 822 30.76 2.33 -42.41
CA GLN A 822 31.13 2.73 -41.05
C GLN A 822 29.93 2.94 -40.11
N PRO A 823 29.65 1.99 -39.20
CA PRO A 823 28.87 2.31 -38.01
C PRO A 823 29.48 3.58 -37.41
N THR A 824 28.66 4.58 -37.09
CA THR A 824 29.14 5.80 -36.42
C THR A 824 30.01 5.40 -35.23
N LEU A 825 31.04 6.18 -34.86
CA LEU A 825 31.92 5.87 -33.70
C LEU A 825 31.11 5.41 -32.46
N ARG A 826 29.94 6.03 -32.26
CA ARG A 826 28.93 5.72 -31.24
C ARG A 826 28.39 4.28 -31.24
N TYR A 827 28.32 3.60 -32.38
CA TYR A 827 27.77 2.24 -32.43
C TYR A 827 28.61 1.27 -31.59
N TRP A 828 29.93 1.33 -31.73
CA TRP A 828 30.81 0.42 -31.00
C TRP A 828 31.03 0.84 -29.55
N ASP A 829 30.87 2.14 -29.22
CA ASP A 829 30.83 2.61 -27.83
C ASP A 829 29.75 1.87 -27.02
N ASP A 830 28.60 1.58 -27.62
CA ASP A 830 27.48 0.90 -26.95
C ASP A 830 27.64 -0.63 -26.88
N VAL A 831 28.57 -1.24 -27.63
CA VAL A 831 28.64 -2.71 -27.86
C VAL A 831 29.92 -3.33 -27.30
N GLU A 832 30.98 -2.54 -27.07
CA GLU A 832 32.34 -3.04 -26.83
C GLU A 832 32.49 -3.97 -25.61
N ASP A 833 31.81 -3.68 -24.50
CA ASP A 833 31.87 -4.49 -23.29
C ASP A 833 31.26 -5.89 -23.51
N SER A 834 30.01 -5.95 -23.98
CA SER A 834 29.32 -7.21 -24.28
C SER A 834 30.01 -8.01 -25.37
N LEU A 835 30.63 -7.33 -26.35
CA LEU A 835 31.45 -7.97 -27.37
C LEU A 835 32.71 -8.58 -26.78
N ALA A 836 33.39 -7.90 -25.86
CA ALA A 836 34.57 -8.43 -25.19
C ALA A 836 34.25 -9.69 -24.39
N ASP A 837 33.14 -9.69 -23.64
CA ASP A 837 32.64 -10.86 -22.92
C ASP A 837 32.33 -12.03 -23.85
N LEU A 838 31.70 -11.76 -25.01
CA LEU A 838 31.44 -12.78 -26.02
C LEU A 838 32.74 -13.37 -26.59
N LEU A 839 33.71 -12.54 -26.97
CA LEU A 839 34.99 -13.03 -27.51
C LEU A 839 35.76 -13.83 -26.46
N PHE A 840 35.73 -13.40 -25.21
CA PHE A 840 36.30 -14.18 -24.11
C PHE A 840 35.60 -15.54 -23.98
N CYS A 841 34.26 -15.56 -23.99
CA CYS A 841 33.47 -16.80 -23.97
C CYS A 841 33.79 -17.72 -25.15
N ALA A 842 33.87 -17.18 -26.37
CA ALA A 842 34.22 -17.92 -27.57
C ALA A 842 35.63 -18.54 -27.49
N TRP A 843 36.58 -17.84 -26.88
CA TRP A 843 37.94 -18.34 -26.66
C TRP A 843 38.02 -19.48 -25.63
N GLN A 844 37.08 -19.54 -24.68
CA GLN A 844 36.98 -20.62 -23.69
C GLN A 844 36.34 -21.90 -24.25
N LEU A 845 35.79 -21.87 -25.47
CA LEU A 845 35.35 -23.09 -26.16
C LEU A 845 36.53 -24.04 -26.40
N PRO A 846 36.31 -25.36 -26.56
CA PRO A 846 37.38 -26.28 -26.88
C PRO A 846 38.21 -25.79 -28.07
N ALA A 847 39.54 -25.76 -27.90
CA ALA A 847 40.47 -25.01 -28.75
C ALA A 847 40.42 -25.38 -30.25
N ASP A 848 39.97 -26.59 -30.56
CA ASP A 848 39.80 -27.08 -31.93
C ASP A 848 38.52 -26.55 -32.58
N THR A 849 37.46 -26.31 -31.80
CA THR A 849 36.12 -25.97 -32.30
C THR A 849 36.07 -24.60 -32.98
N LEU A 850 36.68 -23.58 -32.38
CA LEU A 850 36.74 -22.23 -32.97
C LEU A 850 37.70 -22.17 -34.16
N ARG A 851 38.86 -22.85 -34.09
CA ARG A 851 39.88 -22.80 -35.16
C ARG A 851 39.50 -23.61 -36.39
N GLN A 852 38.70 -24.67 -36.25
CA GLN A 852 38.22 -25.48 -37.37
C GLN A 852 37.11 -24.77 -38.18
N ASP A 853 36.34 -23.87 -37.57
CA ASP A 853 35.36 -23.05 -38.28
C ASP A 853 36.03 -21.78 -38.85
N THR A 854 36.42 -21.85 -40.12
CA THR A 854 37.12 -20.76 -40.81
C THR A 854 36.30 -19.46 -40.82
N ILE A 855 34.96 -19.55 -40.92
CA ILE A 855 34.10 -18.36 -40.99
C ILE A 855 34.00 -17.71 -39.62
N ALA A 856 33.77 -18.51 -38.57
CA ALA A 856 33.69 -18.00 -37.20
C ALA A 856 35.04 -17.44 -36.73
N PHE A 857 36.16 -18.06 -37.10
CA PHE A 857 37.49 -17.57 -36.74
C PHE A 857 37.87 -16.26 -37.45
N GLU A 858 37.50 -16.09 -38.72
CA GLU A 858 37.62 -14.80 -39.41
C GLU A 858 36.78 -13.72 -38.73
N ALA A 859 35.52 -14.01 -38.43
CA ALA A 859 34.64 -13.09 -37.71
C ALA A 859 35.19 -12.72 -36.32
N PHE A 860 35.72 -13.68 -35.58
CA PHE A 860 36.39 -13.48 -34.30
C PHE A 860 37.55 -12.49 -34.41
N LYS A 861 38.46 -12.69 -35.38
CA LYS A 861 39.61 -11.80 -35.60
C LYS A 861 39.18 -10.38 -35.98
N GLN A 862 38.16 -10.25 -36.84
CA GLN A 862 37.63 -8.95 -37.24
C GLN A 862 37.08 -8.17 -36.04
N LEU A 863 36.25 -8.82 -35.22
CA LEU A 863 35.67 -8.22 -34.02
C LEU A 863 36.72 -7.91 -32.94
N LEU A 864 37.72 -8.78 -32.77
CA LEU A 864 38.86 -8.52 -31.89
C LEU A 864 39.66 -7.29 -32.34
N GLY A 865 39.86 -7.14 -33.66
CA GLY A 865 40.49 -5.96 -34.26
C GLY A 865 39.76 -4.66 -33.93
N VAL A 866 38.42 -4.68 -33.88
CA VAL A 866 37.61 -3.52 -33.45
C VAL A 866 37.91 -3.14 -32.00
N LEU A 867 37.94 -4.11 -31.08
CA LEU A 867 38.25 -3.87 -29.66
C LEU A 867 39.68 -3.34 -29.45
N VAL A 868 40.65 -3.91 -30.18
CA VAL A 868 42.06 -3.49 -30.11
C VAL A 868 42.24 -2.05 -30.62
N ALA A 869 41.60 -1.70 -31.74
CA ALA A 869 41.64 -0.34 -32.29
C ALA A 869 41.09 0.71 -31.31
N ARG A 870 40.18 0.29 -30.42
CA ARG A 870 39.56 1.11 -29.37
C ARG A 870 40.25 1.01 -28.02
N GLN A 871 41.35 0.27 -27.91
CA GLN A 871 42.12 0.06 -26.68
C GLN A 871 41.32 -0.59 -25.53
N HIS A 872 40.33 -1.43 -25.85
CA HIS A 872 39.54 -2.12 -24.82
C HIS A 872 40.41 -3.12 -24.02
N PRO A 873 40.45 -3.09 -22.67
CA PRO A 873 41.39 -3.87 -21.87
C PRO A 873 41.35 -5.39 -22.13
N LEU A 874 40.15 -5.99 -22.15
CA LEU A 874 39.98 -7.42 -22.43
C LEU A 874 40.33 -7.77 -23.88
N GLY A 875 40.12 -6.86 -24.83
CA GLY A 875 40.46 -7.06 -26.23
C GLY A 875 41.97 -7.11 -26.43
N LEU A 876 42.72 -6.22 -25.76
CA LEU A 876 44.19 -6.23 -25.78
C LEU A 876 44.75 -7.52 -25.15
N GLN A 877 44.18 -7.97 -24.04
CA GLN A 877 44.57 -9.22 -23.38
C GLN A 877 44.30 -10.44 -24.28
N LEU A 878 43.12 -10.54 -24.88
CA LEU A 878 42.77 -11.62 -25.81
C LEU A 878 43.69 -11.62 -27.04
N ASN A 879 44.03 -10.46 -27.59
CA ASN A 879 44.94 -10.35 -28.73
C ASN A 879 46.35 -10.87 -28.42
N GLN A 880 46.85 -10.67 -27.19
CA GLN A 880 48.13 -11.25 -26.75
C GLN A 880 48.06 -12.78 -26.65
N LEU A 881 46.95 -13.33 -26.15
CA LEU A 881 46.76 -14.77 -26.02
C LEU A 881 46.65 -15.46 -27.39
N VAL A 882 45.94 -14.85 -28.33
CA VAL A 882 45.77 -15.36 -29.70
C VAL A 882 47.10 -15.32 -30.46
N GLY A 883 47.95 -14.32 -30.24
CA GLY A 883 49.25 -14.19 -30.90
C GLY A 883 50.37 -15.09 -30.34
N GLN A 884 50.16 -15.70 -29.17
CA GLN A 884 51.12 -16.63 -28.52
C GLN A 884 50.82 -18.11 -28.78
N SER A 885 49.63 -18.42 -29.33
CA SER A 885 49.17 -19.76 -29.70
C SER A 885 49.22 -19.97 -31.20
#